data_AF-A0A5E4D0H0-F1
#
_entry.id   AF-A0A5E4D0H0-F1
#
_cell.length_a   1.000
_cell.length_b   1.000
_cell.length_c   1.000
_cell.angle_alpha   90.00
_cell.angle_beta   90.00
_cell.angle_gamma   90.00
#
_symmetry.space_group_name_H-M   'P 1'
#
loop_
_entity.id
_entity.type
_entity.pdbx_description
1 polymer ?
#
loop_
_entity_poly.entity_id
_entity_poly.type
_entity_poly.pdbx_seq_one_letter_code
_entity_poly.pdbx_strand_id
1 'polypeptide(L)'
;MPLTQTPKTVAHPPAPTSSPWAQILEATPLLESFGNAKTVRNDNSSRFGKFVEIFLEGGVISGAITSQYLLEKSRIVFQAKNERNYHIFYELLAGLPAQLRQAFSLQEAETYYYLNQGGNCEITGKSDADDFRRLLAAMEVLGFSGEDQDSIFRILASILHLGNVYFEKYETDAQEVASVVSAREIQAVAELLQISPEGLQKAITFKVTETMREKIFTPLTVESAVDARDAIAKVLYALLFGWLIARVNALVSPQQDTLSIAILDIYGFEDLSFNSFEQLCINYANENLQYLFNKIIFQEEQEEYIREQIDWREITFADNQPCINLISLKPYGILRILDDQCCFPQATDHTFLQKCHYHHGANPLYSKPKMPLPEFTIKHYAGKVTYQVHKFLDKNHDQVRQDVLDLFVRSRTRVVAHLFSSHAPQAAPQRLGKSSSVTRLYKAHTVAAKFQQSLLDLVEKMERCNPLFVRCLKPNHKKEPGLFEPDVVMAQLRYSGVLETVRIRKEGFPVRLPFQMFVDRYRCLVALKPDLPANGDLCVSVLSRLCTVMPNMYRVGVSKLFLKEHLHQLLESMREHVLHLAALTLQRCFRGFLVQRRFRSLRRKIILLQSRARGYLARQGYQQMRRSLMKFRSLVHAYMNRRRYLKLRAEQRRRVEEARLREQEELSKREVVAVGHLEVPAELAGLMQAVAGLRLARVPCVAPVRTPRLQAEPRVKLPLDINNYPMAKFVRCHFKEPAFGMLTVPLRMPLTQLPAEYHAEAVSIFKLVWGLGFLTERLP
;
A
#
# COMPACT_ATOMS: atom_id res chain seq x y z
N MET A 1 18.73 -37.90 -12.15
CA MET A 1 17.42 -37.24 -11.92
C MET A 1 17.63 -36.06 -10.99
N PRO A 2 17.73 -34.82 -11.49
CA PRO A 2 17.91 -33.65 -10.64
C PRO A 2 16.54 -33.04 -10.27
N LEU A 3 16.31 -32.88 -8.97
CA LEU A 3 15.17 -32.18 -8.38
C LEU A 3 15.33 -30.67 -8.60
N THR A 4 14.63 -30.13 -9.60
CA THR A 4 14.42 -28.69 -9.76
C THR A 4 13.41 -28.21 -8.72
N GLN A 5 13.88 -27.53 -7.68
CA GLN A 5 13.02 -26.73 -6.80
C GLN A 5 12.70 -25.40 -7.50
N THR A 6 11.47 -25.27 -7.97
CA THR A 6 10.88 -23.98 -8.37
C THR A 6 10.70 -23.10 -7.12
N PRO A 7 10.99 -21.79 -7.17
CA PRO A 7 10.73 -20.89 -6.07
C PRO A 7 9.21 -20.76 -5.88
N LYS A 8 8.74 -21.14 -4.68
CA LYS A 8 7.34 -20.98 -4.26
C LYS A 8 7.06 -19.50 -4.07
N THR A 9 6.21 -18.93 -4.92
CA THR A 9 5.52 -17.67 -4.68
C THR A 9 4.68 -17.82 -3.41
N VAL A 10 5.09 -17.11 -2.36
CA VAL A 10 4.30 -16.98 -1.13
C VAL A 10 3.07 -16.15 -1.50
N ALA A 11 1.92 -16.81 -1.64
CA ALA A 11 0.63 -16.14 -1.79
C ALA A 11 0.30 -15.43 -0.49
N HIS A 12 0.44 -14.10 -0.48
CA HIS A 12 -0.08 -13.27 0.59
C HIS A 12 -1.63 -13.33 0.56
N PRO A 13 -2.30 -13.33 1.73
CA PRO A 13 -3.75 -13.24 1.78
C PRO A 13 -4.22 -11.94 1.11
N PRO A 14 -5.39 -11.93 0.43
CA PRO A 14 -5.90 -10.72 -0.20
C PRO A 14 -6.07 -9.64 0.87
N ALA A 15 -5.28 -8.57 0.75
CA ALA A 15 -5.38 -7.41 1.60
C ALA A 15 -6.78 -6.79 1.44
N PRO A 16 -7.34 -6.14 2.48
CA PRO A 16 -8.57 -5.37 2.34
C PRO A 16 -8.40 -4.38 1.18
N THR A 17 -9.35 -4.40 0.25
CA THR A 17 -9.40 -3.65 -1.02
C THR A 17 -9.28 -2.12 -0.86
N SER A 18 -9.18 -1.62 0.37
CA SER A 18 -9.09 -0.19 0.71
C SER A 18 -7.74 0.24 1.30
N SER A 19 -6.71 -0.62 1.32
CA SER A 19 -5.40 -0.23 1.85
C SER A 19 -4.58 0.56 0.80
N PRO A 20 -3.89 1.66 1.17
CA PRO A 20 -3.06 2.45 0.25
C PRO A 20 -2.04 1.59 -0.52
N TRP A 21 -1.53 0.56 0.13
CA TRP A 21 -0.65 -0.45 -0.43
C TRP A 21 -1.20 -1.19 -1.64
N ALA A 22 -2.45 -1.65 -1.55
CA ALA A 22 -3.10 -2.36 -2.65
C ALA A 22 -3.27 -1.42 -3.85
N GLN A 23 -3.65 -0.15 -3.61
CA GLN A 23 -3.82 0.85 -4.66
C GLN A 23 -2.49 1.18 -5.37
N ILE A 24 -1.38 1.29 -4.63
CA ILE A 24 -0.05 1.51 -5.22
C ILE A 24 0.36 0.33 -6.11
N LEU A 25 0.09 -0.91 -5.68
CA LEU A 25 0.40 -2.10 -6.49
C LEU A 25 -0.45 -2.18 -7.75
N GLU A 26 -1.76 -1.95 -7.65
CA GLU A 26 -2.70 -1.99 -8.77
C GLU A 26 -2.51 -0.84 -9.77
N ALA A 27 -1.82 0.23 -9.40
CA ALA A 27 -1.40 1.27 -10.35
C ALA A 27 -0.43 0.73 -11.42
N THR A 28 0.34 -0.32 -11.12
CA THR A 28 1.35 -0.88 -12.03
C THR A 28 0.73 -1.45 -13.31
N PRO A 29 -0.21 -2.42 -13.28
CA PRO A 29 -0.81 -2.96 -14.51
C PRO A 29 -1.50 -1.87 -15.34
N LEU A 30 -2.15 -0.88 -14.71
CA LEU A 30 -2.72 0.27 -15.42
C LEU A 30 -1.64 1.04 -16.21
N LEU A 31 -0.54 1.40 -15.56
CA LEU A 31 0.53 2.15 -16.22
C LEU A 31 1.29 1.30 -17.25
N GLU A 32 1.40 -0.01 -17.08
CA GLU A 32 1.99 -0.90 -18.09
C GLU A 32 1.11 -1.02 -19.33
N SER A 33 -0.20 -1.21 -19.19
CA SER A 33 -1.12 -1.25 -20.34
C SER A 33 -1.00 0.00 -21.23
N PHE A 34 -0.94 1.18 -20.61
CA PHE A 34 -0.90 2.47 -21.33
C PHE A 34 0.52 2.98 -21.63
N GLY A 35 1.53 2.49 -20.93
CA GLY A 35 2.88 3.02 -20.98
C GLY A 35 3.90 2.06 -21.58
N ASN A 36 3.56 0.78 -21.78
CA ASN A 36 4.48 -0.21 -22.30
C ASN A 36 4.07 -0.69 -23.70
N ALA A 37 5.07 -1.14 -24.45
CA ALA A 37 4.89 -1.73 -25.77
C ALA A 37 5.96 -2.78 -26.07
N LYS A 38 5.67 -3.64 -27.05
CA LYS A 38 6.64 -4.58 -27.60
C LYS A 38 7.62 -3.87 -28.54
N THR A 39 8.90 -4.05 -28.25
CA THR A 39 10.03 -3.71 -29.13
C THR A 39 10.73 -4.98 -29.61
N VAL A 40 11.64 -4.82 -30.56
CA VAL A 40 12.52 -5.93 -31.00
C VAL A 40 13.30 -6.54 -29.83
N ARG A 41 13.62 -5.74 -28.80
CA ARG A 41 14.49 -6.14 -27.68
C ARG A 41 13.73 -6.61 -26.44
N ASN A 42 12.50 -6.16 -26.20
CA ASN A 42 11.68 -6.48 -25.03
C ASN A 42 10.18 -6.44 -25.39
N ASP A 43 9.42 -7.48 -25.06
CA ASP A 43 8.00 -7.56 -25.40
C ASP A 43 7.08 -6.74 -24.48
N ASN A 44 7.57 -6.31 -23.31
CA ASN A 44 6.89 -5.40 -22.38
C ASN A 44 7.85 -4.25 -21.99
N SER A 45 8.29 -3.46 -22.97
CA SER A 45 9.23 -2.36 -22.75
C SER A 45 8.50 -1.13 -22.24
N SER A 46 8.93 -0.59 -21.10
CA SER A 46 8.50 0.74 -20.64
C SER A 46 8.79 1.77 -21.72
N ARG A 47 7.75 2.45 -22.20
CA ARG A 47 7.81 3.54 -23.19
C ARG A 47 7.47 4.90 -22.57
N PHE A 48 7.82 5.05 -21.29
CA PHE A 48 7.93 6.30 -20.53
C PHE A 48 8.88 6.09 -19.34
N GLY A 49 9.48 7.16 -18.84
CA GLY A 49 10.25 7.17 -17.60
C GLY A 49 9.32 7.34 -16.41
N LYS A 50 9.46 6.50 -15.39
CA LYS A 50 8.62 6.43 -14.20
C LYS A 50 9.48 6.68 -12.96
N PHE A 51 9.16 7.72 -12.21
CA PHE A 51 9.78 8.01 -10.91
C PHE A 51 8.72 7.86 -9.83
N VAL A 52 8.82 6.79 -9.02
CA VAL A 52 7.87 6.46 -7.97
C VAL A 52 8.49 6.80 -6.61
N GLU A 53 7.94 7.81 -5.95
CA GLU A 53 8.33 8.21 -4.59
C GLU A 53 7.38 7.53 -3.61
N ILE A 54 7.88 6.66 -2.73
CA ILE A 54 7.09 5.92 -1.74
C ILE A 54 7.37 6.47 -0.35
N PHE A 55 6.35 7.01 0.31
CA PHE A 55 6.47 7.72 1.59
C PHE A 55 6.23 6.78 2.76
N LEU A 56 7.03 6.95 3.83
CA LEU A 56 7.07 6.07 5.01
C LEU A 56 6.77 6.87 6.28
N GLU A 57 5.72 6.47 7.00
CA GLU A 57 5.38 6.98 8.33
C GLU A 57 5.47 5.85 9.36
N GLY A 58 6.34 6.01 10.37
CA GLY A 58 6.54 4.97 11.40
C GLY A 58 7.07 3.63 10.87
N GLY A 59 7.68 3.60 9.69
CA GLY A 59 8.15 2.38 9.02
C GLY A 59 7.09 1.65 8.19
N VAL A 60 5.92 2.26 7.99
CA VAL A 60 4.81 1.75 7.18
C VAL A 60 4.61 2.73 6.02
N ILE A 61 4.38 2.28 4.79
CA ILE A 61 4.11 3.21 3.68
C ILE A 61 2.76 3.87 3.89
N SER A 62 2.80 5.19 3.78
CA SER A 62 1.69 6.11 3.98
C SER A 62 1.09 6.57 2.65
N GLY A 63 1.87 6.52 1.57
CA GLY A 63 1.43 6.90 0.23
C GLY A 63 2.54 6.81 -0.81
N ALA A 64 2.21 7.15 -2.05
CA ALA A 64 3.17 7.25 -3.14
C ALA A 64 2.84 8.39 -4.11
N ILE A 65 3.85 8.88 -4.82
CA ILE A 65 3.71 9.83 -5.93
C ILE A 65 4.45 9.28 -7.14
N THR A 66 3.76 9.17 -8.28
CA THR A 66 4.36 8.75 -9.55
C THR A 66 4.51 9.95 -10.48
N SER A 67 5.74 10.26 -10.87
CA SER A 67 6.06 11.27 -11.89
C SER A 67 6.42 10.57 -13.21
N GLN A 68 5.88 11.06 -14.32
CA GLN A 68 6.24 10.60 -15.67
C GLN A 68 7.26 11.52 -16.35
N TYR A 69 8.14 10.91 -17.13
CA TYR A 69 9.15 11.59 -17.94
C TYR A 69 9.15 11.02 -19.35
N LEU A 70 9.02 11.88 -20.37
CA LEU A 70 9.15 11.54 -21.80
C LEU A 70 8.34 10.30 -22.22
N LEU A 71 7.04 10.46 -22.46
CA LEU A 71 6.23 9.44 -23.15
C LEU A 71 6.62 9.38 -24.64
N GLU A 72 6.87 8.19 -25.20
CA GLU A 72 7.18 8.01 -26.62
C GLU A 72 5.89 8.17 -27.47
N LYS A 73 5.50 9.41 -27.74
CA LYS A 73 4.26 9.74 -28.47
C LYS A 73 4.27 9.23 -29.91
N SER A 74 5.42 9.19 -30.57
CA SER A 74 5.50 8.73 -31.97
C SER A 74 5.03 7.29 -32.15
N ARG A 75 5.17 6.45 -31.12
CA ARG A 75 4.66 5.07 -31.13
C ARG A 75 3.16 4.95 -31.43
N ILE A 76 2.40 5.98 -31.07
CA ILE A 76 0.94 6.03 -31.29
C ILE A 76 0.62 5.96 -32.79
N VAL A 77 1.43 6.61 -33.62
CA VAL A 77 1.16 6.78 -35.05
C VAL A 77 2.11 5.96 -35.94
N PHE A 78 3.20 5.46 -35.37
CA PHE A 78 4.23 4.72 -36.08
C PHE A 78 4.79 3.57 -35.26
N GLN A 79 5.04 2.42 -35.90
CA GLN A 79 5.77 1.30 -35.30
C GLN A 79 6.83 0.78 -36.27
N ALA A 80 8.01 0.47 -35.75
CA ALA A 80 9.03 -0.22 -36.53
C ALA A 80 8.63 -1.68 -36.79
N LYS A 81 9.27 -2.31 -37.78
CA LYS A 81 9.04 -3.71 -38.13
C LYS A 81 9.24 -4.61 -36.91
N ASN A 82 8.29 -5.52 -36.69
CA ASN A 82 8.19 -6.44 -35.54
C ASN A 82 7.94 -5.78 -34.17
N GLU A 83 7.59 -4.50 -34.14
CA GLU A 83 7.14 -3.82 -32.92
C GLU A 83 5.61 -3.69 -32.88
N ARG A 84 5.08 -3.40 -31.69
CA ARG A 84 3.66 -3.04 -31.50
C ARG A 84 3.52 -1.60 -31.02
N ASN A 85 2.29 -1.10 -31.15
CA ASN A 85 1.82 0.07 -30.41
C ASN A 85 1.66 -0.28 -28.91
N TYR A 86 1.20 0.67 -28.09
CA TYR A 86 0.93 0.45 -26.66
C TYR A 86 -0.03 -0.72 -26.44
N HIS A 87 0.19 -1.48 -25.37
CA HIS A 87 -0.55 -2.73 -25.12
C HIS A 87 -2.06 -2.51 -25.03
N ILE A 88 -2.49 -1.40 -24.44
CA ILE A 88 -3.90 -1.04 -24.25
C ILE A 88 -4.73 -1.14 -25.52
N PHE A 89 -4.20 -0.82 -26.71
CA PHE A 89 -4.97 -0.91 -27.95
C PHE A 89 -5.35 -2.35 -28.29
N TYR A 90 -4.42 -3.28 -28.11
CA TYR A 90 -4.64 -4.70 -28.39
C TYR A 90 -5.47 -5.36 -27.30
N GLU A 91 -5.23 -4.98 -26.03
CA GLU A 91 -6.03 -5.40 -24.87
C GLU A 91 -7.49 -4.96 -25.02
N LEU A 92 -7.73 -3.72 -25.46
CA LEU A 92 -9.07 -3.19 -25.75
C LEU A 92 -9.80 -4.01 -26.82
N LEU A 93 -9.14 -4.26 -27.96
CA LEU A 93 -9.74 -4.98 -29.08
C LEU A 93 -10.05 -6.45 -28.74
N ALA A 94 -9.17 -7.10 -27.97
CA ALA A 94 -9.32 -8.50 -27.56
C ALA A 94 -10.29 -8.69 -26.38
N GLY A 95 -10.38 -7.71 -25.48
CA GLY A 95 -11.08 -7.85 -24.21
C GLY A 95 -12.45 -7.18 -24.12
N LEU A 96 -12.79 -6.26 -25.03
CA LEU A 96 -14.10 -5.58 -25.00
C LEU A 96 -15.26 -6.56 -25.26
N PRO A 97 -16.38 -6.44 -24.52
CA PRO A 97 -17.61 -7.16 -24.84
C PRO A 97 -18.11 -6.84 -26.27
N ALA A 98 -18.64 -7.84 -26.97
CA ALA A 98 -19.08 -7.70 -28.35
C ALA A 98 -20.07 -6.53 -28.58
N GLN A 99 -20.95 -6.26 -27.61
CA GLN A 99 -21.89 -5.14 -27.65
C GLN A 99 -21.18 -3.77 -27.67
N LEU A 100 -20.19 -3.57 -26.80
CA LEU A 100 -19.41 -2.33 -26.76
C LEU A 100 -18.48 -2.20 -27.96
N ARG A 101 -17.88 -3.32 -28.38
CA ARG A 101 -17.06 -3.37 -29.60
C ARG A 101 -17.85 -2.90 -30.82
N GLN A 102 -19.10 -3.35 -30.97
CA GLN A 102 -20.00 -2.91 -32.04
C GLN A 102 -20.44 -1.46 -31.85
N ALA A 103 -20.75 -1.02 -30.63
CA ALA A 103 -21.11 0.37 -30.33
C ALA A 103 -19.99 1.36 -30.67
N PHE A 104 -18.73 0.96 -30.50
CA PHE A 104 -17.55 1.75 -30.86
C PHE A 104 -17.10 1.54 -32.30
N SER A 105 -17.82 0.74 -33.10
CA SER A 105 -17.44 0.40 -34.48
C SER A 105 -16.03 -0.21 -34.61
N LEU A 106 -15.60 -0.95 -33.58
CA LEU A 106 -14.27 -1.53 -33.51
C LEU A 106 -14.15 -2.84 -34.29
N GLN A 107 -13.01 -2.99 -34.99
CA GLN A 107 -12.63 -4.15 -35.79
C GLN A 107 -11.37 -4.83 -35.22
N GLU A 108 -10.79 -5.78 -35.94
CA GLU A 108 -9.56 -6.47 -35.53
C GLU A 108 -8.32 -5.56 -35.70
N ALA A 109 -7.21 -5.85 -35.01
CA ALA A 109 -6.04 -4.96 -34.96
C ALA A 109 -5.45 -4.67 -36.35
N GLU A 110 -5.49 -5.64 -37.26
CA GLU A 110 -4.91 -5.56 -38.61
C GLU A 110 -5.60 -4.49 -39.49
N THR A 111 -6.84 -4.11 -39.17
CA THR A 111 -7.61 -3.14 -39.95
C THR A 111 -7.24 -1.69 -39.64
N TYR A 112 -6.51 -1.45 -38.55
CA TYR A 112 -6.14 -0.11 -38.11
C TYR A 112 -4.72 0.23 -38.53
N TYR A 113 -4.58 1.33 -39.29
CA TYR A 113 -3.29 1.83 -39.76
C TYR A 113 -2.31 2.07 -38.61
N TYR A 114 -2.77 2.52 -37.44
CA TYR A 114 -1.91 2.73 -36.28
C TYR A 114 -1.49 1.45 -35.53
N LEU A 115 -1.98 0.27 -35.92
CA LEU A 115 -1.63 -1.00 -35.26
C LEU A 115 -0.93 -1.99 -36.20
N ASN A 116 -1.10 -1.85 -37.52
CA ASN A 116 -0.64 -2.83 -38.50
C ASN A 116 0.74 -2.51 -39.13
N GLN A 117 1.31 -1.33 -38.93
CA GLN A 117 2.59 -0.93 -39.55
C GLN A 117 3.78 -1.81 -39.12
N GLY A 118 3.77 -2.28 -37.87
CA GLY A 118 4.82 -3.16 -37.35
C GLY A 118 4.78 -4.57 -37.94
N GLY A 119 3.68 -4.97 -38.60
CA GLY A 119 3.51 -6.27 -39.24
C GLY A 119 3.32 -7.45 -38.28
N ASN A 120 3.24 -7.22 -36.96
CA ASN A 120 2.98 -8.26 -35.97
C ASN A 120 2.12 -7.72 -34.80
N CYS A 121 0.83 -8.05 -34.81
CA CYS A 121 -0.12 -7.66 -33.78
C CYS A 121 -0.07 -8.56 -32.53
N GLU A 122 0.59 -9.71 -32.59
CA GLU A 122 0.57 -10.72 -31.53
C GLU A 122 1.89 -10.81 -30.74
N ILE A 123 1.80 -11.33 -29.52
CA ILE A 123 2.94 -11.65 -28.67
C ILE A 123 2.81 -13.10 -28.21
N THR A 124 3.77 -13.94 -28.60
CA THR A 124 3.77 -15.35 -28.27
C THR A 124 3.74 -15.56 -26.76
N GLY A 125 2.74 -16.28 -26.25
CA GLY A 125 2.59 -16.59 -24.83
C GLY A 125 1.93 -15.49 -23.98
N LYS A 126 1.47 -14.38 -24.58
CA LYS A 126 0.66 -13.35 -23.92
C LYS A 126 -0.80 -13.46 -24.37
N SER A 127 -1.76 -13.28 -23.45
CA SER A 127 -3.18 -13.14 -23.77
C SER A 127 -3.62 -11.71 -23.50
N ASP A 128 -3.76 -10.90 -24.56
CA ASP A 128 -4.22 -9.50 -24.43
C ASP A 128 -5.64 -9.42 -23.80
N ALA A 129 -6.48 -10.44 -23.99
CA ALA A 129 -7.81 -10.52 -23.33
C ALA A 129 -7.72 -10.77 -21.82
N ASP A 130 -6.72 -11.52 -21.35
CA ASP A 130 -6.50 -11.76 -19.92
C ASP A 130 -5.92 -10.51 -19.25
N ASP A 131 -5.02 -9.82 -19.95
CA ASP A 131 -4.45 -8.57 -19.47
C ASP A 131 -5.48 -7.44 -19.44
N PHE A 132 -6.41 -7.39 -20.40
CA PHE A 132 -7.56 -6.48 -20.30
C PHE A 132 -8.44 -6.76 -19.08
N ARG A 133 -8.67 -8.04 -18.74
CA ARG A 133 -9.41 -8.39 -17.51
C ARG A 133 -8.68 -7.95 -16.25
N ARG A 134 -7.34 -8.06 -16.22
CA ARG A 134 -6.51 -7.55 -15.11
C ARG A 134 -6.57 -6.03 -15.03
N LEU A 135 -6.52 -5.35 -16.17
CA LEU A 135 -6.66 -3.91 -16.27
C LEU A 135 -8.00 -3.43 -15.68
N LEU A 136 -9.12 -4.07 -16.06
CA LEU A 136 -10.44 -3.72 -15.51
C LEU A 136 -10.50 -3.91 -13.99
N ALA A 137 -9.92 -5.00 -13.46
CA ALA A 137 -9.84 -5.22 -12.01
C ALA A 137 -8.98 -4.14 -11.31
N ALA A 138 -7.85 -3.76 -11.90
CA ALA A 138 -7.01 -2.68 -11.39
C ALA A 138 -7.74 -1.33 -11.40
N MET A 139 -8.47 -1.02 -12.48
CA MET A 139 -9.29 0.20 -12.58
C MET A 139 -10.39 0.25 -11.52
N GLU A 140 -11.00 -0.90 -11.17
CA GLU A 140 -11.99 -0.98 -10.10
C GLU A 140 -11.36 -0.66 -8.73
N VAL A 141 -10.20 -1.24 -8.41
CA VAL A 141 -9.49 -0.97 -7.14
C VAL A 141 -9.01 0.49 -7.04
N LEU A 142 -8.64 1.09 -8.18
CA LEU A 142 -8.23 2.50 -8.28
C LEU A 142 -9.43 3.47 -8.31
N GLY A 143 -10.67 2.97 -8.24
CA GLY A 143 -11.86 3.80 -8.13
C GLY A 143 -12.25 4.50 -9.44
N PHE A 144 -11.90 3.94 -10.59
CA PHE A 144 -12.43 4.41 -11.88
C PHE A 144 -13.89 3.96 -12.03
N SER A 145 -14.77 4.93 -12.24
CA SER A 145 -16.20 4.66 -12.46
C SER A 145 -16.44 4.04 -13.84
N GLY A 146 -17.62 3.44 -14.04
CA GLY A 146 -18.01 2.95 -15.37
C GLY A 146 -18.04 4.05 -16.45
N GLU A 147 -18.39 5.29 -16.08
CA GLU A 147 -18.33 6.46 -16.98
C GLU A 147 -16.89 6.84 -17.33
N ASP A 148 -15.96 6.75 -16.36
CA ASP A 148 -14.54 6.99 -16.61
C ASP A 148 -14.00 5.95 -17.60
N GLN A 149 -14.29 4.67 -17.36
CA GLN A 149 -13.87 3.56 -18.24
C GLN A 149 -14.43 3.73 -19.66
N ASP A 150 -15.73 4.01 -19.81
CA ASP A 150 -16.35 4.29 -21.11
C ASP A 150 -15.68 5.46 -21.84
N SER A 151 -15.39 6.56 -21.12
CA SER A 151 -14.69 7.72 -21.68
C SER A 151 -13.28 7.38 -22.15
N ILE A 152 -12.52 6.60 -21.37
CA ILE A 152 -11.17 6.14 -21.72
C ILE A 152 -11.21 5.30 -23.00
N PHE A 153 -12.14 4.33 -23.07
CA PHE A 153 -12.28 3.45 -24.22
C PHE A 153 -12.74 4.18 -25.48
N ARG A 154 -13.63 5.17 -25.36
CA ARG A 154 -14.01 6.06 -26.49
C ARG A 154 -12.82 6.84 -27.03
N ILE A 155 -11.98 7.39 -26.16
CA ILE A 155 -10.76 8.11 -26.59
C ILE A 155 -9.84 7.17 -27.35
N LEU A 156 -9.56 5.98 -26.81
CA LEU A 156 -8.71 4.99 -27.48
C LEU A 156 -9.29 4.55 -28.84
N ALA A 157 -10.59 4.23 -28.89
CA ALA A 157 -11.27 3.87 -30.13
C ALA A 157 -11.19 5.00 -31.17
N SER A 158 -11.39 6.25 -30.75
CA SER A 158 -11.29 7.41 -31.65
C SER A 158 -9.88 7.61 -32.21
N ILE A 159 -8.83 7.31 -31.45
CA ILE A 159 -7.44 7.34 -31.94
C ILE A 159 -7.26 6.30 -33.06
N LEU A 160 -7.81 5.10 -32.89
CA LEU A 160 -7.74 4.04 -33.91
C LEU A 160 -8.46 4.44 -35.20
N HIS A 161 -9.69 4.95 -35.10
CA HIS A 161 -10.45 5.46 -36.26
C HIS A 161 -9.75 6.64 -36.94
N LEU A 162 -9.15 7.54 -36.15
CA LEU A 162 -8.41 8.68 -36.68
C LEU A 162 -7.26 8.23 -37.59
N GLY A 163 -6.56 7.13 -37.26
CA GLY A 163 -5.50 6.58 -38.09
C GLY A 163 -5.95 6.07 -39.45
N ASN A 164 -7.22 5.68 -39.58
CA ASN A 164 -7.83 5.22 -40.82
C ASN A 164 -8.40 6.35 -41.69
N VAL A 165 -8.24 7.62 -41.29
CA VAL A 165 -8.56 8.75 -42.15
C VAL A 165 -7.50 8.86 -43.25
N TYR A 166 -7.93 8.62 -44.50
CA TYR A 166 -7.11 8.72 -45.70
C TYR A 166 -7.38 10.02 -46.45
N PHE A 167 -6.31 10.59 -46.99
CA PHE A 167 -6.36 11.81 -47.78
C PHE A 167 -5.98 11.51 -49.24
N GLU A 168 -6.70 12.12 -50.17
CA GLU A 168 -6.37 12.13 -51.58
C GLU A 168 -5.86 13.50 -52.01
N LYS A 169 -5.04 13.50 -53.07
CA LYS A 169 -4.57 14.73 -53.70
C LYS A 169 -5.68 15.26 -54.60
N TYR A 170 -6.12 16.49 -54.32
CA TYR A 170 -7.02 17.23 -55.19
C TYR A 170 -6.27 18.45 -55.74
N GLU A 171 -6.05 18.47 -57.05
CA GLU A 171 -5.40 19.60 -57.72
C GLU A 171 -6.41 20.73 -57.95
N THR A 172 -6.09 21.91 -57.45
CA THR A 172 -6.75 23.17 -57.84
C THR A 172 -5.77 23.99 -58.68
N ASP A 173 -6.27 24.92 -59.51
CA ASP A 173 -5.47 25.73 -60.45
C ASP A 173 -4.24 26.47 -59.85
N ALA A 174 -4.13 26.54 -58.51
CA ALA A 174 -3.04 27.23 -57.81
C ALA A 174 -2.24 26.35 -56.81
N GLN A 175 -2.75 25.20 -56.34
CA GLN A 175 -2.08 24.38 -55.31
C GLN A 175 -2.64 22.94 -55.18
N GLU A 176 -1.79 22.01 -54.73
CA GLU A 176 -2.21 20.67 -54.27
C GLU A 176 -2.90 20.77 -52.91
N VAL A 177 -4.15 20.30 -52.81
CA VAL A 177 -4.96 20.33 -51.59
C VAL A 177 -5.33 18.93 -51.13
N ALA A 178 -5.35 18.69 -49.83
CA ALA A 178 -5.82 17.45 -49.23
C ALA A 178 -7.35 17.41 -49.18
N SER A 179 -7.94 16.37 -49.78
CA SER A 179 -9.34 16.00 -49.62
C SER A 179 -9.45 14.70 -48.82
N VAL A 180 -10.52 14.52 -48.05
CA VAL A 180 -10.76 13.30 -47.27
C VAL A 180 -11.50 12.29 -48.14
N VAL A 181 -10.95 11.08 -48.28
CA VAL A 181 -11.51 10.03 -49.14
C VAL A 181 -12.86 9.50 -48.61
N SER A 182 -12.97 9.35 -47.29
CA SER A 182 -14.19 8.86 -46.65
C SER A 182 -14.53 9.65 -45.39
N ALA A 183 -15.74 10.19 -45.35
CA ALA A 183 -16.26 10.86 -44.17
C ALA A 183 -16.65 9.89 -43.03
N ARG A 184 -16.67 8.57 -43.28
CA ARG A 184 -17.10 7.57 -42.30
C ARG A 184 -16.25 7.57 -41.03
N GLU A 185 -14.93 7.57 -41.19
CA GLU A 185 -14.00 7.57 -40.06
C GLU A 185 -14.07 8.90 -39.28
N ILE A 186 -14.21 10.03 -39.97
CA ILE A 186 -14.42 11.34 -39.34
C ILE A 186 -15.70 11.35 -38.51
N GLN A 187 -16.79 10.79 -39.05
CA GLN A 187 -18.06 10.70 -38.36
C GLN A 187 -17.95 9.81 -37.11
N ALA A 188 -17.28 8.64 -37.22
CA ALA A 188 -17.05 7.76 -36.08
C ALA A 188 -16.23 8.45 -34.97
N VAL A 189 -15.15 9.15 -35.32
CA VAL A 189 -14.36 9.94 -34.35
C VAL A 189 -15.20 11.04 -33.70
N ALA A 190 -15.98 11.77 -34.50
CA ALA A 190 -16.82 12.85 -34.02
C ALA A 190 -17.92 12.35 -33.07
N GLU A 191 -18.50 11.19 -33.33
CA GLU A 191 -19.50 10.55 -32.47
C GLU A 191 -18.88 10.01 -31.18
N LEU A 192 -17.73 9.36 -31.24
CA LEU A 192 -17.04 8.84 -30.05
C LEU A 192 -16.63 9.96 -29.09
N LEU A 193 -16.05 11.04 -29.63
CA LEU A 193 -15.58 12.20 -28.88
C LEU A 193 -16.65 13.27 -28.66
N GLN A 194 -17.84 13.12 -29.25
CA GLN A 194 -18.95 14.08 -29.18
C GLN A 194 -18.52 15.51 -29.56
N ILE A 195 -17.86 15.65 -30.71
CA ILE A 195 -17.40 16.91 -31.31
C ILE A 195 -18.05 17.12 -32.69
N SER A 196 -17.90 18.31 -33.29
CA SER A 196 -18.43 18.57 -34.65
C SER A 196 -17.60 17.82 -35.70
N PRO A 197 -18.23 17.00 -36.57
CA PRO A 197 -17.54 16.32 -37.67
C PRO A 197 -16.96 17.32 -38.70
N GLU A 198 -17.68 18.40 -38.99
CA GLU A 198 -17.19 19.47 -39.87
C GLU A 198 -16.01 20.22 -39.24
N GLY A 199 -16.05 20.42 -37.93
CA GLY A 199 -14.95 20.99 -37.16
C GLY A 199 -13.70 20.12 -37.21
N LEU A 200 -13.86 18.80 -37.03
CA LEU A 200 -12.76 17.85 -37.10
C LEU A 200 -12.18 17.77 -38.51
N GLN A 201 -13.02 17.70 -39.54
CA GLN A 201 -12.56 17.71 -40.93
C GLN A 201 -11.76 18.98 -41.24
N LYS A 202 -12.26 20.15 -40.83
CA LYS A 202 -11.52 21.42 -41.00
C LYS A 202 -10.20 21.43 -40.22
N ALA A 203 -10.18 20.87 -39.02
CA ALA A 203 -8.98 20.77 -38.17
C ALA A 203 -7.86 19.93 -38.80
N ILE A 204 -8.18 18.98 -39.69
CA ILE A 204 -7.17 18.14 -40.36
C ILE A 204 -6.91 18.53 -41.82
N THR A 205 -7.78 19.31 -42.48
CA THR A 205 -7.59 19.72 -43.88
C THR A 205 -7.29 21.20 -44.09
N PHE A 206 -7.55 22.08 -43.12
CA PHE A 206 -7.29 23.51 -43.24
C PHE A 206 -6.45 24.04 -42.08
N LYS A 207 -5.47 24.89 -42.40
CA LYS A 207 -4.78 25.76 -41.45
C LYS A 207 -5.61 27.02 -41.20
N VAL A 208 -5.96 27.28 -39.95
CA VAL A 208 -6.61 28.55 -39.56
C VAL A 208 -5.54 29.54 -39.13
N THR A 209 -5.48 30.70 -39.79
CA THR A 209 -4.61 31.81 -39.41
C THR A 209 -5.50 32.97 -38.96
N GLU A 210 -5.42 33.31 -37.67
CA GLU A 210 -6.16 34.46 -37.13
C GLU A 210 -5.38 35.75 -37.40
N THR A 211 -5.99 36.66 -38.15
CA THR A 211 -5.51 38.03 -38.30
C THR A 211 -6.30 38.96 -37.38
N MET A 212 -5.87 40.22 -37.24
CA MET A 212 -6.54 41.20 -36.36
C MET A 212 -8.01 41.50 -36.74
N ARG A 213 -8.49 41.06 -37.90
CA ARG A 213 -9.84 41.35 -38.41
C ARG A 213 -10.63 40.11 -38.83
N GLU A 214 -9.98 39.02 -39.19
CA GLU A 214 -10.67 37.82 -39.71
C GLU A 214 -9.86 36.52 -39.53
N LYS A 215 -10.55 35.38 -39.57
CA LYS A 215 -9.93 34.04 -39.61
C LYS A 215 -9.76 33.60 -41.06
N ILE A 216 -8.52 33.41 -41.50
CA ILE A 216 -8.19 32.94 -42.85
C ILE A 216 -8.01 31.42 -42.81
N PHE A 217 -8.71 30.71 -43.69
CA PHE A 217 -8.60 29.26 -43.84
C PHE A 217 -7.74 28.94 -45.07
N THR A 218 -6.58 28.34 -44.84
CA THR A 218 -5.65 27.92 -45.90
C THR A 218 -5.69 26.40 -46.01
N PRO A 219 -5.97 25.82 -47.19
CA PRO A 219 -5.96 24.37 -47.35
C PRO A 219 -4.57 23.77 -47.07
N LEU A 220 -4.54 22.57 -46.51
CA LEU A 220 -3.32 21.82 -46.24
C LEU A 220 -2.97 20.90 -47.42
N THR A 221 -1.68 20.63 -47.60
CA THR A 221 -1.20 19.54 -48.45
C THR A 221 -1.52 18.19 -47.81
N VAL A 222 -1.50 17.11 -48.60
CA VAL A 222 -1.73 15.74 -48.07
C VAL A 222 -0.77 15.40 -46.93
N GLU A 223 0.51 15.73 -47.07
CA GLU A 223 1.50 15.50 -46.02
C GLU A 223 1.19 16.29 -44.74
N SER A 224 0.88 17.58 -44.87
CA SER A 224 0.50 18.41 -43.71
C SER A 224 -0.80 17.94 -43.05
N ALA A 225 -1.74 17.39 -43.82
CA ALA A 225 -2.99 16.85 -43.29
C ALA A 225 -2.77 15.55 -42.50
N VAL A 226 -1.88 14.68 -42.97
CA VAL A 226 -1.41 13.50 -42.23
C VAL A 226 -0.73 13.92 -40.93
N ASP A 227 0.19 14.89 -40.98
CA ASP A 227 0.87 15.37 -39.78
C ASP A 227 -0.13 16.00 -38.77
N ALA A 228 -1.16 16.72 -39.24
CA ALA A 228 -2.21 17.28 -38.39
C ALA A 228 -3.06 16.18 -37.72
N ARG A 229 -3.46 15.15 -38.47
CA ARG A 229 -4.17 13.96 -37.95
C ARG A 229 -3.34 13.24 -36.88
N ASP A 230 -2.07 13.00 -37.17
CA ASP A 230 -1.14 12.32 -36.28
C ASP A 230 -0.88 13.14 -35.00
N ALA A 231 -0.77 14.46 -35.11
CA ALA A 231 -0.59 15.35 -33.96
C ALA A 231 -1.81 15.30 -33.02
N ILE A 232 -3.04 15.24 -33.55
CA ILE A 232 -4.26 15.08 -32.75
C ILE A 232 -4.24 13.74 -32.00
N ALA A 233 -3.92 12.64 -32.69
CA ALA A 233 -3.81 11.32 -32.07
C ALA A 233 -2.80 11.29 -30.91
N LYS A 234 -1.62 11.88 -31.13
CA LYS A 234 -0.56 11.99 -30.12
C LYS A 234 -1.01 12.77 -28.89
N VAL A 235 -1.66 13.92 -29.08
CA VAL A 235 -2.13 14.77 -27.98
C VAL A 235 -3.26 14.12 -27.20
N LEU A 236 -4.24 13.50 -27.87
CA LEU A 236 -5.32 12.76 -27.20
C LEU A 236 -4.77 11.72 -26.23
N TYR A 237 -3.84 10.89 -26.70
CA TYR A 237 -3.24 9.85 -25.89
C TYR A 237 -2.36 10.41 -24.75
N ALA A 238 -1.50 11.40 -25.04
CA ALA A 238 -0.63 11.99 -24.03
C ALA A 238 -1.42 12.66 -22.90
N LEU A 239 -2.53 13.35 -23.23
CA LEU A 239 -3.41 13.93 -22.22
C LEU A 239 -4.14 12.86 -21.40
N LEU A 240 -4.64 11.81 -22.07
CA LEU A 240 -5.26 10.67 -21.39
C LEU A 240 -4.29 10.02 -20.41
N PHE A 241 -3.05 9.73 -20.84
CA PHE A 241 -2.03 9.12 -19.99
C PHE A 241 -1.65 10.01 -18.81
N GLY A 242 -1.45 11.30 -19.03
CA GLY A 242 -1.20 12.26 -17.96
C GLY A 242 -2.34 12.35 -16.94
N TRP A 243 -3.58 12.27 -17.40
CA TRP A 243 -4.76 12.26 -16.52
C TRP A 243 -4.88 10.97 -15.71
N LEU A 244 -4.58 9.80 -16.28
CA LEU A 244 -4.53 8.53 -15.55
C LEU A 244 -3.53 8.61 -14.38
N ILE A 245 -2.33 9.14 -14.64
CA ILE A 245 -1.30 9.33 -13.59
C ILE A 245 -1.78 10.33 -12.53
N ALA A 246 -2.36 11.45 -12.93
CA ALA A 246 -2.89 12.44 -11.98
C ALA A 246 -4.01 11.84 -11.11
N ARG A 247 -4.86 10.98 -11.69
CA ARG A 247 -5.93 10.28 -10.97
C ARG A 247 -5.39 9.28 -9.96
N VAL A 248 -4.39 8.48 -10.34
CA VAL A 248 -3.69 7.56 -9.44
C VAL A 248 -3.04 8.35 -8.29
N ASN A 249 -2.27 9.40 -8.60
CA ASN A 249 -1.62 10.22 -7.57
C ASN A 249 -2.62 10.85 -6.60
N ALA A 250 -3.76 11.34 -7.09
CA ALA A 250 -4.79 11.92 -6.22
C ALA A 250 -5.37 10.90 -5.21
N LEU A 251 -5.31 9.60 -5.52
CA LEU A 251 -5.75 8.53 -4.62
C LEU A 251 -4.69 8.14 -3.59
N VAL A 252 -3.43 8.04 -4.01
CA VAL A 252 -2.35 7.45 -3.19
C VAL A 252 -1.38 8.46 -2.57
N SER A 253 -1.51 9.77 -2.85
CA SER A 253 -0.59 10.78 -2.31
C SER A 253 -0.62 10.85 -0.78
N PRO A 254 0.53 10.98 -0.12
CA PRO A 254 0.61 11.13 1.33
C PRO A 254 0.01 12.46 1.80
N GLN A 255 -0.45 12.52 3.06
CA GLN A 255 -0.94 13.75 3.68
C GLN A 255 0.17 14.65 4.23
N GLN A 256 1.36 14.08 4.48
CA GLN A 256 2.51 14.77 5.06
C GLN A 256 3.80 14.36 4.37
N ASP A 257 4.73 15.31 4.23
CA ASP A 257 6.09 15.04 3.77
C ASP A 257 6.86 14.28 4.85
N THR A 258 7.09 13.00 4.60
CA THR A 258 7.82 12.08 5.47
C THR A 258 9.02 11.49 4.72
N LEU A 259 9.81 10.65 5.38
CA LEU A 259 10.90 9.93 4.72
C LEU A 259 10.36 9.14 3.53
N SER A 260 10.99 9.27 2.37
CA SER A 260 10.57 8.56 1.16
C SER A 260 11.70 7.71 0.57
N ILE A 261 11.29 6.66 -0.14
CA ILE A 261 12.15 5.86 -1.01
C ILE A 261 11.69 6.13 -2.44
N ALA A 262 12.59 6.69 -3.24
CA ALA A 262 12.31 6.95 -4.65
C ALA A 262 12.91 5.85 -5.53
N ILE A 263 12.11 5.36 -6.49
CA ILE A 263 12.49 4.34 -7.46
C ILE A 263 12.38 4.97 -8.85
N LEU A 264 13.51 5.07 -9.54
CA LEU A 264 13.56 5.50 -10.93
C LEU A 264 13.61 4.29 -11.86
N ASP A 265 12.62 4.16 -12.71
CA ASP A 265 12.50 3.15 -13.76
C ASP A 265 12.37 3.87 -15.10
N ILE A 266 13.44 3.86 -15.89
CA ILE A 266 13.49 4.55 -17.18
C ILE A 266 13.98 3.62 -18.28
N TYR A 267 13.72 4.01 -19.52
CA TYR A 267 14.25 3.36 -20.71
C TYR A 267 15.76 3.13 -20.61
N GLY A 268 16.20 1.92 -20.96
CA GLY A 268 17.62 1.65 -21.14
C GLY A 268 18.17 2.35 -22.38
N PHE A 269 19.50 2.36 -22.51
CA PHE A 269 20.19 2.82 -23.71
C PHE A 269 19.73 2.01 -24.95
N GLU A 270 19.34 2.70 -26.01
CA GLU A 270 18.81 2.10 -27.24
C GLU A 270 19.74 2.34 -28.42
N ASP A 271 20.04 1.26 -29.15
CA ASP A 271 20.70 1.31 -30.45
C ASP A 271 19.95 0.36 -31.39
N LEU A 272 19.05 0.93 -32.17
CA LEU A 272 18.21 0.22 -33.12
C LEU A 272 18.79 0.36 -34.54
N SER A 273 18.26 -0.42 -35.48
CA SER A 273 18.62 -0.26 -36.90
C SER A 273 18.25 1.13 -37.45
N PHE A 274 17.24 1.76 -36.86
CA PHE A 274 16.79 3.11 -37.19
C PHE A 274 16.61 3.89 -35.88
N ASN A 275 17.46 4.88 -35.63
CA ASN A 275 17.37 5.75 -34.46
C ASN A 275 16.89 7.14 -34.88
N SER A 276 15.84 7.62 -34.21
CA SER A 276 15.17 8.90 -34.45
C SER A 276 15.45 9.89 -33.31
N PHE A 277 14.77 11.03 -33.33
CA PHE A 277 14.80 12.07 -32.30
C PHE A 277 14.48 11.51 -30.90
N GLU A 278 13.56 10.56 -30.82
CA GLU A 278 13.15 9.91 -29.57
C GLU A 278 14.29 9.10 -28.96
N GLN A 279 15.01 8.31 -29.77
CA GLN A 279 16.21 7.60 -29.33
C GLN A 279 17.30 8.57 -28.90
N LEU A 280 17.46 9.72 -29.57
CA LEU A 280 18.42 10.75 -29.14
C LEU A 280 18.07 11.29 -27.74
N CYS A 281 16.79 11.56 -27.47
CA CYS A 281 16.31 11.97 -26.15
C CYS A 281 16.53 10.88 -25.09
N ILE A 282 16.19 9.62 -25.38
CA ILE A 282 16.40 8.47 -24.49
C ILE A 282 17.88 8.29 -24.16
N ASN A 283 18.75 8.31 -25.17
CA ASN A 283 20.19 8.14 -24.99
C ASN A 283 20.81 9.36 -24.28
N TYR A 284 20.30 10.57 -24.50
CA TYR A 284 20.69 11.76 -23.74
C TYR A 284 20.33 11.66 -22.25
N ALA A 285 19.14 11.15 -21.89
CA ALA A 285 18.81 10.88 -20.49
C ALA A 285 19.72 9.82 -19.87
N ASN A 286 20.02 8.74 -20.60
CA ASN A 286 20.95 7.71 -20.15
C ASN A 286 22.37 8.27 -19.94
N GLU A 287 22.82 9.18 -20.80
CA GLU A 287 24.11 9.86 -20.66
C GLU A 287 24.17 10.69 -19.36
N ASN A 288 23.10 11.44 -19.05
CA ASN A 288 23.01 12.23 -17.81
C ASN A 288 22.96 11.35 -16.55
N LEU A 289 22.22 10.24 -16.58
CA LEU A 289 22.17 9.32 -15.44
C LEU A 289 23.49 8.58 -15.23
N GLN A 290 24.20 8.24 -16.32
CA GLN A 290 25.54 7.69 -16.22
C GLN A 290 26.53 8.72 -15.66
N TYR A 291 26.41 9.99 -16.04
CA TYR A 291 27.21 11.06 -15.47
C TYR A 291 26.94 11.25 -13.98
N LEU A 292 25.67 11.26 -13.56
CA LEU A 292 25.28 11.33 -12.15
C LEU A 292 25.87 10.15 -11.36
N PHE A 293 25.80 8.93 -11.92
CA PHE A 293 26.45 7.77 -11.32
C PHE A 293 27.96 7.97 -11.16
N ASN A 294 28.64 8.43 -12.21
CA ASN A 294 30.09 8.63 -12.17
C ASN A 294 30.48 9.71 -11.13
N LYS A 295 29.72 10.81 -11.08
CA LYS A 295 29.90 11.89 -10.10
C LYS A 295 29.80 11.37 -8.67
N ILE A 296 28.72 10.66 -8.33
CA ILE A 296 28.47 10.21 -6.96
C ILE A 296 29.42 9.09 -6.55
N ILE A 297 29.62 8.08 -7.41
CA ILE A 297 30.40 6.89 -7.06
C ILE A 297 31.90 7.13 -7.10
N PHE A 298 32.39 7.98 -8.01
CA PHE A 298 33.82 8.21 -8.17
C PHE A 298 34.24 9.60 -7.69
N GLN A 299 33.60 10.67 -8.18
CA GLN A 299 34.08 12.02 -7.88
C GLN A 299 33.85 12.40 -6.41
N GLU A 300 32.61 12.32 -5.93
CA GLU A 300 32.27 12.69 -4.55
C GLU A 300 32.90 11.77 -3.50
N GLU A 301 33.06 10.47 -3.82
CA GLU A 301 33.76 9.49 -2.98
C GLU A 301 35.22 9.90 -2.76
N GLN A 302 35.93 10.28 -3.83
CA GLN A 302 37.33 10.67 -3.77
C GLN A 302 37.51 12.06 -3.15
N GLU A 303 36.63 13.01 -3.45
CA GLU A 303 36.60 14.33 -2.81
C GLU A 303 36.37 14.23 -1.29
N GLU A 304 35.58 13.27 -0.83
CA GLU A 304 35.42 13.00 0.61
C GLU A 304 36.72 12.49 1.24
N TYR A 305 37.44 11.58 0.58
CA TYR A 305 38.73 11.08 1.09
C TYR A 305 39.79 12.17 1.16
N ILE A 306 39.84 13.06 0.16
CA ILE A 306 40.74 14.22 0.15
C ILE A 306 40.38 15.18 1.28
N ARG A 307 39.09 15.50 1.45
CA ARG A 307 38.60 16.39 2.53
C ARG A 307 38.92 15.85 3.92
N GLU A 308 38.84 14.54 4.11
CA GLU A 308 39.14 13.87 5.38
C GLU A 308 40.62 13.49 5.53
N GLN A 309 41.49 13.94 4.61
CA GLN A 309 42.95 13.73 4.62
C GLN A 309 43.36 12.25 4.69
N ILE A 310 42.58 11.39 4.03
CA ILE A 310 42.90 9.96 3.91
C ILE A 310 43.95 9.79 2.83
N ASP A 311 44.99 9.02 3.13
CA ASP A 311 45.97 8.57 2.16
C ASP A 311 45.28 7.69 1.09
N TRP A 312 44.98 8.31 -0.05
CA TRP A 312 44.19 7.74 -1.15
C TRP A 312 44.86 8.03 -2.49
N ARG A 313 44.91 7.00 -3.34
CA ARG A 313 45.35 7.13 -4.72
C ARG A 313 44.13 7.31 -5.63
N GLU A 314 44.09 8.42 -6.34
CA GLU A 314 43.00 8.72 -7.26
C GLU A 314 42.86 7.63 -8.35
N ILE A 315 41.65 7.14 -8.54
CA ILE A 315 41.27 6.16 -9.56
C ILE A 315 40.64 6.93 -10.70
N THR A 316 41.22 6.79 -11.90
CA THR A 316 40.66 7.37 -13.11
C THR A 316 39.42 6.59 -13.56
N PHE A 317 38.40 7.34 -13.99
CA PHE A 317 37.18 6.80 -14.57
C PHE A 317 36.86 7.53 -15.88
N ALA A 318 35.96 6.97 -16.69
CA ALA A 318 35.57 7.57 -17.96
C ALA A 318 34.59 8.73 -17.73
N ASP A 319 35.05 9.96 -17.99
CA ASP A 319 34.19 11.14 -17.97
C ASP A 319 33.38 11.26 -19.26
N ASN A 320 32.06 11.37 -19.11
CA ASN A 320 31.12 11.52 -20.21
C ASN A 320 30.46 12.91 -20.29
N GLN A 321 30.88 13.87 -19.45
CA GLN A 321 30.47 15.28 -19.53
C GLN A 321 30.69 15.90 -20.92
N PRO A 322 31.78 15.62 -21.68
CA PRO A 322 31.95 16.16 -23.03
C PRO A 322 30.85 15.71 -24.01
N CYS A 323 30.29 14.51 -23.82
CA CYS A 323 29.17 14.01 -24.64
C CYS A 323 27.86 14.73 -24.30
N ILE A 324 27.58 14.95 -23.02
CA ILE A 324 26.43 15.75 -22.57
C ILE A 324 26.53 17.17 -23.13
N ASN A 325 27.72 17.78 -23.04
CA ASN A 325 27.97 19.11 -23.57
C ASN A 325 27.74 19.20 -25.08
N LEU A 326 28.17 18.21 -25.85
CA LEU A 326 27.90 18.13 -27.29
C LEU A 326 26.39 18.19 -27.59
N ILE A 327 25.57 17.55 -26.76
CA ILE A 327 24.13 17.43 -27.00
C ILE A 327 23.37 18.68 -26.52
N SER A 328 23.72 19.25 -25.36
CA SER A 328 22.89 20.27 -24.69
C SER A 328 23.57 21.61 -24.38
N LEU A 329 24.89 21.73 -24.47
CA LEU A 329 25.59 22.95 -24.04
C LEU A 329 25.24 24.15 -24.93
N LYS A 330 25.04 25.31 -24.32
CA LYS A 330 24.82 26.57 -25.05
C LYS A 330 26.15 27.15 -25.55
N PRO A 331 26.21 27.78 -26.74
CA PRO A 331 25.08 28.05 -27.65
C PRO A 331 24.87 26.99 -28.74
N TYR A 332 25.82 26.07 -28.96
CA TYR A 332 25.84 25.22 -30.16
C TYR A 332 25.54 23.73 -29.93
N GLY A 333 25.03 23.31 -28.78
CA GLY A 333 24.66 21.90 -28.56
C GLY A 333 23.59 21.43 -29.55
N ILE A 334 23.59 20.14 -29.91
CA ILE A 334 22.70 19.57 -30.94
C ILE A 334 21.22 19.93 -30.69
N LEU A 335 20.72 19.77 -29.46
CA LEU A 335 19.33 20.10 -29.12
C LEU A 335 19.06 21.61 -29.20
N ARG A 336 20.07 22.44 -28.91
CA ARG A 336 19.96 23.90 -29.00
C ARG A 336 19.88 24.36 -30.46
N ILE A 337 20.69 23.77 -31.34
CA ILE A 337 20.62 24.00 -32.79
C ILE A 337 19.23 23.57 -33.30
N LEU A 338 18.70 22.43 -32.83
CA LEU A 338 17.38 21.94 -33.21
C LEU A 338 16.28 22.91 -32.79
N ASP A 339 16.31 23.40 -31.55
CA ASP A 339 15.34 24.39 -31.05
C ASP A 339 15.40 25.70 -31.84
N ASP A 340 16.59 26.19 -32.13
CA ASP A 340 16.75 27.40 -32.92
C ASP A 340 16.24 27.19 -34.35
N GLN A 341 16.48 26.03 -34.98
CA GLN A 341 15.95 25.71 -36.29
C GLN A 341 14.42 25.59 -36.33
N CYS A 342 13.78 25.10 -35.27
CA CYS A 342 12.32 25.06 -35.18
C CYS A 342 11.67 26.47 -35.16
N CYS A 343 12.42 27.53 -34.85
CA CYS A 343 11.93 28.90 -34.87
C CYS A 343 11.99 29.56 -36.26
N PHE A 344 12.67 28.95 -37.24
CA PHE A 344 12.83 29.53 -38.57
C PHE A 344 11.84 28.90 -39.56
N PRO A 345 10.91 29.66 -40.16
CA PRO A 345 9.87 29.12 -41.03
C PRO A 345 10.36 28.38 -42.28
N GLN A 346 11.59 28.65 -42.73
CA GLN A 346 12.20 28.02 -43.91
C GLN A 346 13.28 26.99 -43.55
N ALA A 347 13.46 26.67 -42.26
CA ALA A 347 14.41 25.64 -41.86
C ALA A 347 13.91 24.25 -42.26
N THR A 348 14.84 23.38 -42.63
CA THR A 348 14.59 21.98 -42.96
C THR A 348 15.51 21.10 -42.13
N ASP A 349 15.20 19.81 -42.05
CA ASP A 349 16.09 18.82 -41.42
C ASP A 349 17.51 18.86 -42.00
N HIS A 350 17.65 19.15 -43.31
CA HIS A 350 18.93 19.33 -43.96
C HIS A 350 19.68 20.58 -43.47
N THR A 351 19.01 21.72 -43.29
CA THR A 351 19.69 22.93 -42.76
C THR A 351 20.10 22.74 -41.31
N PHE A 352 19.30 22.02 -40.52
CA PHE A 352 19.68 21.59 -39.18
C PHE A 352 20.94 20.72 -39.20
N LEU A 353 20.97 19.66 -40.03
CA LEU A 353 22.12 18.76 -40.14
C LEU A 353 23.39 19.48 -40.60
N GLN A 354 23.28 20.38 -41.58
CA GLN A 354 24.40 21.19 -42.05
C GLN A 354 25.00 22.04 -40.92
N LYS A 355 24.17 22.65 -40.07
CA LYS A 355 24.65 23.40 -38.89
C LYS A 355 25.34 22.49 -37.87
N CYS A 356 24.79 21.30 -37.61
CA CYS A 356 25.46 20.32 -36.75
C CYS A 356 26.83 19.91 -37.30
N HIS A 357 26.94 19.63 -38.60
CA HIS A 357 28.21 19.31 -39.24
C HIS A 357 29.21 20.46 -39.18
N TYR A 358 28.74 21.70 -39.37
CA TYR A 358 29.58 22.90 -39.29
C TYR A 358 30.17 23.11 -37.89
N HIS A 359 29.34 23.00 -36.84
CA HIS A 359 29.77 23.25 -35.47
C HIS A 359 30.50 22.08 -34.80
N HIS A 360 30.19 20.83 -35.18
CA HIS A 360 30.69 19.64 -34.48
C HIS A 360 31.56 18.72 -35.33
N GLY A 361 31.79 19.02 -36.62
CA GLY A 361 32.53 18.15 -37.52
C GLY A 361 33.96 17.81 -37.09
N ALA A 362 34.58 18.63 -36.23
CA ALA A 362 35.92 18.40 -35.66
C ALA A 362 35.90 17.73 -34.27
N ASN A 363 34.73 17.54 -33.65
CA ASN A 363 34.62 16.96 -32.31
C ASN A 363 34.81 15.42 -32.39
N PRO A 364 35.69 14.80 -31.57
CA PRO A 364 35.95 13.36 -31.61
C PRO A 364 34.73 12.49 -31.24
N LEU A 365 33.72 13.07 -30.58
CA LEU A 365 32.48 12.39 -30.21
C LEU A 365 31.40 12.49 -31.29
N TYR A 366 31.63 13.27 -32.34
CA TYR A 366 30.71 13.47 -33.45
C TYR A 366 31.33 12.97 -34.75
N SER A 367 30.58 12.20 -35.54
CA SER A 367 31.04 11.75 -36.85
C SER A 367 30.00 12.07 -37.92
N LYS A 368 30.48 12.67 -39.02
CA LYS A 368 29.72 12.82 -40.26
C LYS A 368 29.75 11.53 -41.08
N PRO A 369 28.67 11.19 -41.81
CA PRO A 369 28.68 10.05 -42.71
C PRO A 369 29.68 10.28 -43.86
N LYS A 370 30.24 9.19 -44.40
CA LYS A 370 31.19 9.26 -45.53
C LYS A 370 30.51 9.68 -46.84
N MET A 371 29.24 9.31 -46.99
CA MET A 371 28.36 9.73 -48.07
C MET A 371 27.37 10.77 -47.52
N PRO A 372 26.83 11.69 -48.33
CA PRO A 372 25.86 12.69 -47.89
C PRO A 372 24.50 12.05 -47.62
N LEU A 373 24.42 11.28 -46.54
CA LEU A 373 23.20 10.72 -45.97
C LEU A 373 22.64 11.71 -44.93
N PRO A 374 21.31 11.80 -44.76
CA PRO A 374 20.68 12.67 -43.78
C PRO A 374 20.79 12.08 -42.35
N GLU A 375 22.01 11.80 -41.92
CA GLU A 375 22.31 11.16 -40.63
C GLU A 375 23.57 11.74 -39.97
N PHE A 376 23.69 11.55 -38.66
CA PHE A 376 24.91 11.84 -37.92
C PHE A 376 25.14 10.79 -36.83
N THR A 377 26.40 10.58 -36.43
CA THR A 377 26.75 9.61 -35.40
C THR A 377 27.31 10.31 -34.16
N ILE A 378 26.80 9.95 -32.98
CA ILE A 378 27.37 10.36 -31.67
C ILE A 378 28.04 9.15 -31.02
N LYS A 379 29.21 9.36 -30.42
CA LYS A 379 29.89 8.40 -29.56
C LYS A 379 29.45 8.62 -28.10
N HIS A 380 28.46 7.85 -27.67
CA HIS A 380 27.97 7.78 -26.29
C HIS A 380 28.87 6.91 -25.41
N TYR A 381 28.62 6.91 -24.09
CA TYR A 381 29.32 6.01 -23.16
C TYR A 381 29.18 4.53 -23.55
N ALA A 382 28.01 4.12 -24.04
CA ALA A 382 27.70 2.73 -24.41
C ALA A 382 28.13 2.33 -25.84
N GLY A 383 28.53 3.29 -26.68
CA GLY A 383 28.91 3.01 -28.06
C GLY A 383 28.58 4.14 -29.03
N LYS A 384 28.80 3.87 -30.33
CA LYS A 384 28.45 4.80 -31.40
C LYS A 384 27.01 4.54 -31.86
N VAL A 385 26.18 5.58 -31.89
CA VAL A 385 24.80 5.50 -32.37
C VAL A 385 24.61 6.47 -33.51
N THR A 386 24.03 5.99 -34.61
CA THR A 386 23.72 6.80 -35.79
C THR A 386 22.24 7.18 -35.78
N TYR A 387 21.97 8.48 -35.89
CA TYR A 387 20.64 9.07 -35.87
C TYR A 387 20.26 9.60 -37.25
N GLN A 388 19.07 9.24 -37.72
CA GLN A 388 18.52 9.72 -38.98
C GLN A 388 17.67 10.96 -38.75
N VAL A 389 17.94 12.04 -39.47
CA VAL A 389 17.43 13.38 -39.17
C VAL A 389 15.99 13.61 -39.68
N HIS A 390 15.41 12.64 -40.36
CA HIS A 390 14.08 12.78 -40.97
C HIS A 390 12.97 13.13 -39.96
N LYS A 391 12.27 14.23 -40.24
CA LYS A 391 11.23 14.87 -39.43
C LYS A 391 11.68 15.29 -38.02
N PHE A 392 12.97 15.61 -37.83
CA PHE A 392 13.46 16.07 -36.52
C PHE A 392 12.83 17.39 -36.11
N LEU A 393 12.69 18.34 -37.05
CA LEU A 393 12.06 19.63 -36.76
C LEU A 393 10.58 19.47 -36.38
N ASP A 394 9.83 18.65 -37.14
CA ASP A 394 8.41 18.41 -36.87
C ASP A 394 8.20 17.73 -35.51
N LYS A 395 9.00 16.69 -35.24
CA LYS A 395 8.98 15.96 -33.96
C LYS A 395 9.35 16.85 -32.77
N ASN A 396 10.23 17.83 -32.96
CA ASN A 396 10.62 18.74 -31.89
C ASN A 396 9.62 19.90 -31.70
N HIS A 397 8.91 20.31 -32.76
CA HIS A 397 7.89 21.35 -32.66
C HIS A 397 6.67 20.87 -31.87
N ASP A 398 6.15 19.66 -32.16
CA ASP A 398 5.06 18.93 -31.45
C ASP A 398 3.95 19.82 -30.85
N GLN A 399 3.51 20.83 -31.60
CA GLN A 399 2.46 21.76 -31.19
C GLN A 399 1.20 21.54 -32.02
N VAL A 400 0.09 21.31 -31.31
CA VAL A 400 -1.24 21.32 -31.90
C VAL A 400 -1.78 22.74 -31.94
N ARG A 401 -2.41 23.10 -33.05
CA ARG A 401 -2.96 24.44 -33.28
C ARG A 401 -4.11 24.76 -32.31
N GLN A 402 -4.27 26.02 -31.94
CA GLN A 402 -5.25 26.44 -30.93
C GLN A 402 -6.70 26.19 -31.35
N ASP A 403 -7.02 26.38 -32.64
CA ASP A 403 -8.34 26.07 -33.21
C ASP A 403 -8.73 24.59 -33.05
N VAL A 404 -7.73 23.70 -33.11
CA VAL A 404 -7.91 22.26 -32.87
C VAL A 404 -8.15 21.99 -31.39
N LEU A 405 -7.42 22.65 -30.48
CA LEU A 405 -7.66 22.52 -29.03
C LEU A 405 -9.07 22.99 -28.64
N ASP A 406 -9.51 24.14 -29.18
CA ASP A 406 -10.85 24.70 -28.94
C ASP A 406 -11.98 23.76 -29.34
N LEU A 407 -11.78 22.95 -30.40
CA LEU A 407 -12.75 21.94 -30.82
C LEU A 407 -12.99 20.89 -29.73
N PHE A 408 -11.92 20.38 -29.11
CA PHE A 408 -12.01 19.35 -28.07
C PHE A 408 -12.45 19.91 -26.71
N VAL A 409 -12.12 21.17 -26.39
CA VAL A 409 -12.64 21.86 -25.19
C VAL A 409 -14.18 21.92 -25.21
N ARG A 410 -14.79 22.00 -26.39
CA ARG A 410 -16.26 22.02 -26.58
C ARG A 410 -16.91 20.64 -26.67
N SER A 411 -16.15 19.55 -26.46
CA SER A 411 -16.69 18.19 -26.44
C SER A 411 -17.80 18.05 -25.39
N ARG A 412 -18.84 17.28 -25.69
CA ARG A 412 -19.87 16.92 -24.69
C ARG A 412 -19.40 15.84 -23.72
N THR A 413 -18.32 15.12 -24.05
CA THR A 413 -17.70 14.13 -23.17
C THR A 413 -16.87 14.85 -22.11
N ARG A 414 -17.30 14.79 -20.84
CA ARG A 414 -16.72 15.57 -19.73
C ARG A 414 -15.22 15.35 -19.57
N VAL A 415 -14.75 14.10 -19.69
CA VAL A 415 -13.32 13.77 -19.59
C VAL A 415 -12.55 14.47 -20.71
N VAL A 416 -12.98 14.36 -21.97
CA VAL A 416 -12.32 14.99 -23.13
C VAL A 416 -12.26 16.51 -22.96
N ALA A 417 -13.38 17.16 -22.62
CA ALA A 417 -13.41 18.59 -22.41
C ALA A 417 -12.45 19.02 -21.27
N HIS A 418 -12.39 18.26 -20.18
CA HIS A 418 -11.49 18.52 -19.06
C HIS A 418 -10.02 18.36 -19.43
N LEU A 419 -9.66 17.27 -20.13
CA LEU A 419 -8.29 17.00 -20.61
C LEU A 419 -7.74 18.20 -21.40
N PHE A 420 -8.52 18.74 -22.34
CA PHE A 420 -8.08 19.85 -23.19
C PHE A 420 -8.18 21.21 -22.49
N SER A 421 -9.13 21.41 -21.57
CA SER A 421 -9.22 22.65 -20.77
C SER A 421 -8.02 22.83 -19.85
N SER A 422 -7.51 21.74 -19.27
CA SER A 422 -6.30 21.75 -18.44
C SER A 422 -5.01 21.94 -19.25
N HIS A 423 -5.03 21.60 -20.54
CA HIS A 423 -3.87 21.73 -21.44
C HIS A 423 -3.83 23.06 -22.19
N ALA A 424 -4.99 23.67 -22.47
CA ALA A 424 -5.06 24.96 -23.11
C ALA A 424 -4.30 25.99 -22.25
N PRO A 425 -3.34 26.74 -22.82
CA PRO A 425 -2.65 27.76 -22.06
C PRO A 425 -3.70 28.73 -21.52
N GLN A 426 -3.78 28.88 -20.19
CA GLN A 426 -4.52 29.98 -19.60
C GLN A 426 -4.02 31.25 -20.29
N ALA A 427 -4.91 31.92 -21.01
CA ALA A 427 -4.59 33.13 -21.75
C ALA A 427 -3.79 34.05 -20.81
N ALA A 428 -2.54 34.32 -21.17
CA ALA A 428 -1.69 35.23 -20.40
C ALA A 428 -2.42 36.57 -20.22
N PRO A 429 -2.17 37.30 -19.10
CA PRO A 429 -2.89 38.51 -18.75
C PRO A 429 -2.83 39.57 -19.86
N GLN A 430 -3.87 40.40 -19.92
CA GLN A 430 -4.05 41.53 -20.82
C GLN A 430 -2.73 42.28 -21.14
N ARG A 431 -2.45 42.44 -22.43
CA ARG A 431 -1.38 43.29 -22.95
C ARG A 431 -1.65 44.74 -22.57
N LEU A 432 -0.90 45.27 -21.60
CA LEU A 432 -0.64 46.69 -21.42
C LEU A 432 0.87 46.91 -21.51
N GLY A 433 1.30 47.60 -22.58
CA GLY A 433 2.70 48.01 -22.74
C GLY A 433 3.16 47.98 -24.20
N LYS A 434 2.95 49.10 -24.91
CA LYS A 434 3.66 49.43 -26.15
C LYS A 434 5.13 49.67 -25.81
N SER A 435 6.03 48.79 -26.24
CA SER A 435 7.43 49.15 -26.47
C SER A 435 8.01 48.30 -27.58
N SER A 436 8.44 48.98 -28.63
CA SER A 436 9.06 48.50 -29.85
C SER A 436 10.52 48.13 -29.61
N SER A 437 10.81 46.84 -29.44
CA SER A 437 12.12 46.25 -29.71
C SER A 437 11.94 44.76 -30.03
N VAL A 438 12.36 44.38 -31.23
CA VAL A 438 12.11 43.09 -31.91
C VAL A 438 13.10 41.99 -31.46
N THR A 439 13.57 42.03 -30.22
CA THR A 439 14.49 41.03 -29.65
C THR A 439 13.99 40.45 -28.33
N ARG A 440 12.68 40.21 -28.24
CA ARG A 440 12.14 39.35 -27.17
C ARG A 440 12.32 37.90 -27.63
N LEU A 441 13.36 37.23 -27.11
CA LEU A 441 13.58 35.79 -27.27
C LEU A 441 12.27 35.05 -27.02
N TYR A 442 11.61 34.64 -28.10
CA TYR A 442 10.54 33.67 -28.05
C TYR A 442 11.19 32.36 -27.65
N LYS A 443 11.15 31.99 -26.36
CA LYS A 443 11.56 30.66 -25.92
C LYS A 443 10.62 29.68 -26.63
N ALA A 444 11.14 29.00 -27.64
CA ALA A 444 10.41 27.96 -28.34
C ALA A 444 9.97 26.90 -27.34
N HIS A 445 8.67 26.65 -27.25
CA HIS A 445 8.11 25.64 -26.37
C HIS A 445 8.23 24.25 -27.03
N THR A 446 9.46 23.83 -27.33
CA THR A 446 9.79 22.58 -28.05
C THR A 446 9.79 21.36 -27.12
N VAL A 447 9.73 20.17 -27.70
CA VAL A 447 9.84 18.91 -26.96
C VAL A 447 11.20 18.79 -26.29
N ALA A 448 12.30 19.09 -27.01
CA ALA A 448 13.65 19.03 -26.49
C ALA A 448 13.83 19.96 -25.28
N ALA A 449 13.34 21.21 -25.36
CA ALA A 449 13.45 22.16 -24.25
C ALA A 449 12.68 21.70 -23.01
N LYS A 450 11.43 21.22 -23.18
CA LYS A 450 10.63 20.66 -22.06
C LYS A 450 11.32 19.45 -21.45
N PHE A 451 11.82 18.55 -22.29
CA PHE A 451 12.51 17.34 -21.84
C PHE A 451 13.80 17.65 -21.09
N GLN A 452 14.62 18.58 -21.60
CA GLN A 452 15.81 19.06 -20.90
C GLN A 452 15.47 19.60 -19.52
N GLN A 453 14.41 20.41 -19.39
CA GLN A 453 13.97 20.92 -18.10
C GLN A 453 13.52 19.79 -17.17
N SER A 454 12.67 18.87 -17.64
CA SER A 454 12.22 17.74 -16.82
C SER A 454 13.36 16.82 -16.38
N LEU A 455 14.37 16.62 -17.22
CA LEU A 455 15.55 15.83 -16.86
C LEU A 455 16.42 16.55 -15.82
N LEU A 456 16.58 17.87 -15.92
CA LEU A 456 17.26 18.67 -14.90
C LEU A 456 16.53 18.58 -13.55
N ASP A 457 15.21 18.73 -13.57
CA ASP A 457 14.38 18.61 -12.35
C ASP A 457 14.51 17.21 -11.72
N LEU A 458 14.57 16.16 -12.55
CA LEU A 458 14.80 14.79 -12.08
C LEU A 458 16.18 14.61 -11.45
N VAL A 459 17.25 15.09 -12.10
CA VAL A 459 18.62 15.00 -11.58
C VAL A 459 18.73 15.76 -10.27
N GLU A 460 18.16 16.96 -10.17
CA GLU A 460 18.15 17.74 -8.93
C GLU A 460 17.43 17.01 -7.78
N LYS A 461 16.29 16.35 -8.06
CA LYS A 461 15.62 15.50 -7.07
C LYS A 461 16.53 14.34 -6.61
N MET A 462 17.21 13.68 -7.55
CA MET A 462 18.09 12.55 -7.23
C MET A 462 19.31 12.96 -6.42
N GLU A 463 19.91 14.14 -6.70
CA GLU A 463 21.05 14.68 -5.95
C GLU A 463 20.72 15.02 -4.49
N ARG A 464 19.44 15.24 -4.17
CA ARG A 464 18.97 15.45 -2.78
C ARG A 464 18.77 14.15 -2.01
N CYS A 465 18.80 13.00 -2.68
CA CYS A 465 18.62 11.68 -2.08
C CYS A 465 19.97 10.99 -1.81
N ASN A 466 19.95 9.95 -0.98
CA ASN A 466 21.05 8.98 -0.90
C ASN A 466 20.83 7.88 -1.95
N PRO A 467 21.55 7.85 -3.09
CA PRO A 467 21.24 6.96 -4.20
C PRO A 467 21.73 5.54 -3.95
N LEU A 468 20.91 4.57 -4.39
CA LEU A 468 21.27 3.16 -4.50
C LEU A 468 21.14 2.75 -5.96
N PHE A 469 22.22 2.18 -6.52
CA PHE A 469 22.27 1.83 -7.93
C PHE A 469 22.09 0.33 -8.13
N VAL A 470 21.12 -0.03 -8.99
CA VAL A 470 20.91 -1.41 -9.46
C VAL A 470 21.21 -1.45 -10.95
N ARG A 471 22.18 -2.29 -11.37
CA ARG A 471 22.57 -2.44 -12.77
C ARG A 471 22.01 -3.75 -13.32
N CYS A 472 21.01 -3.65 -14.18
CA CYS A 472 20.43 -4.80 -14.89
C CYS A 472 21.26 -5.10 -16.15
N LEU A 473 21.69 -6.35 -16.32
CA LEU A 473 22.48 -6.80 -17.48
C LEU A 473 21.65 -7.76 -18.34
N LYS A 474 21.65 -7.54 -19.66
CA LYS A 474 20.99 -8.41 -20.63
C LYS A 474 21.91 -9.59 -20.97
N PRO A 475 21.50 -10.86 -20.74
CA PRO A 475 22.38 -12.00 -20.94
C PRO A 475 22.56 -12.41 -22.41
N ASN A 476 21.59 -12.11 -23.28
CA ASN A 476 21.62 -12.40 -24.71
C ASN A 476 20.62 -11.52 -25.48
N HIS A 477 20.78 -11.38 -26.80
CA HIS A 477 19.84 -10.62 -27.64
C HIS A 477 18.58 -11.42 -28.05
N LYS A 478 18.59 -12.74 -27.89
CA LYS A 478 17.55 -13.67 -28.38
C LYS A 478 16.32 -13.80 -27.48
N LYS A 479 16.35 -13.20 -26.28
CA LYS A 479 15.31 -13.33 -25.23
C LYS A 479 15.17 -14.77 -24.71
N GLU A 480 16.23 -15.57 -24.79
CA GLU A 480 16.20 -16.98 -24.37
C GLU A 480 16.67 -17.16 -22.92
N PRO A 481 15.95 -17.94 -22.09
CA PRO A 481 16.42 -18.28 -20.76
C PRO A 481 17.63 -19.21 -20.81
N GLY A 482 18.57 -19.05 -19.89
CA GLY A 482 19.75 -19.91 -19.77
C GLY A 482 20.85 -19.69 -20.82
N LEU A 483 20.64 -18.83 -21.82
CA LEU A 483 21.65 -18.44 -22.79
C LEU A 483 22.45 -17.22 -22.29
N PHE A 484 23.77 -17.37 -22.18
CA PHE A 484 24.68 -16.29 -21.79
C PHE A 484 25.68 -16.01 -22.91
N GLU A 485 25.60 -14.83 -23.52
CA GLU A 485 26.49 -14.37 -24.58
C GLU A 485 27.64 -13.55 -23.98
N PRO A 486 28.87 -14.08 -23.89
CA PRO A 486 29.94 -13.43 -23.14
C PRO A 486 30.29 -12.04 -23.66
N ASP A 487 30.33 -11.85 -24.97
CA ASP A 487 30.68 -10.56 -25.59
C ASP A 487 29.63 -9.48 -25.30
N VAL A 488 28.35 -9.86 -25.27
CA VAL A 488 27.23 -8.95 -24.98
C VAL A 488 27.29 -8.48 -23.53
N VAL A 489 27.52 -9.40 -22.59
CA VAL A 489 27.63 -9.06 -21.17
C VAL A 489 28.93 -8.31 -20.88
N MET A 490 30.04 -8.69 -21.53
CA MET A 490 31.33 -8.03 -21.36
C MET A 490 31.30 -6.58 -21.86
N ALA A 491 30.64 -6.31 -22.99
CA ALA A 491 30.45 -4.95 -23.48
C ALA A 491 29.68 -4.11 -22.45
N GLN A 492 28.57 -4.64 -21.93
CA GLN A 492 27.76 -3.98 -20.88
C GLN A 492 28.58 -3.64 -19.65
N LEU A 493 29.34 -4.60 -19.10
CA LEU A 493 30.17 -4.39 -17.91
C LEU A 493 31.23 -3.29 -18.09
N ARG A 494 31.80 -3.20 -19.31
CA ARG A 494 32.81 -2.18 -19.64
C ARG A 494 32.18 -0.80 -19.72
N TYR A 495 31.12 -0.63 -20.50
CA TYR A 495 30.54 0.71 -20.67
C TYR A 495 29.77 1.19 -19.44
N SER A 496 29.20 0.30 -18.62
CA SER A 496 28.48 0.69 -17.41
C SER A 496 29.39 1.10 -16.24
N GLY A 497 30.72 0.96 -16.40
CA GLY A 497 31.70 1.29 -15.36
C GLY A 497 31.70 0.35 -14.15
N VAL A 498 31.20 -0.89 -14.31
CA VAL A 498 31.05 -1.84 -13.19
C VAL A 498 32.42 -2.31 -12.69
N LEU A 499 33.40 -2.47 -13.58
CA LEU A 499 34.75 -2.89 -13.18
C LEU A 499 35.45 -1.84 -12.32
N GLU A 500 35.36 -0.58 -12.72
CA GLU A 500 35.87 0.58 -11.98
C GLU A 500 35.13 0.72 -10.64
N THR A 501 33.82 0.51 -10.64
CA THR A 501 33.01 0.51 -9.40
C THR A 501 33.47 -0.57 -8.42
N VAL A 502 33.73 -1.78 -8.90
CA VAL A 502 34.27 -2.86 -8.05
C VAL A 502 35.65 -2.49 -7.52
N ARG A 503 36.50 -1.86 -8.34
CA ARG A 503 37.84 -1.42 -7.92
C ARG A 503 37.77 -0.37 -6.81
N ILE A 504 36.97 0.69 -6.98
CA ILE A 504 36.85 1.74 -5.96
C ILE A 504 36.22 1.22 -4.66
N ARG A 505 35.23 0.33 -4.74
CA ARG A 505 34.62 -0.29 -3.54
C ARG A 505 35.59 -1.25 -2.83
N LYS A 506 36.41 -1.99 -3.58
CA LYS A 506 37.40 -2.92 -3.02
C LYS A 506 38.57 -2.19 -2.37
N GLU A 507 39.11 -1.16 -3.03
CA GLU A 507 40.27 -0.40 -2.57
C GLU A 507 39.88 0.68 -1.55
N GLY A 508 38.71 1.31 -1.72
CA GLY A 508 38.18 2.37 -0.86
C GLY A 508 37.49 1.89 0.41
N PHE A 509 36.92 2.85 1.15
CA PHE A 509 36.30 2.63 2.46
C PHE A 509 34.82 3.07 2.40
N PRO A 510 33.92 2.19 1.95
CA PRO A 510 32.53 2.55 1.63
C PRO A 510 31.69 2.92 2.87
N VAL A 511 32.10 2.49 4.07
CA VAL A 511 31.39 2.80 5.32
C VAL A 511 32.07 3.97 6.02
N ARG A 512 31.32 5.04 6.24
CA ARG A 512 31.80 6.29 6.82
C ARG A 512 30.93 6.67 8.01
N LEU A 513 31.51 6.74 9.20
CA LEU A 513 30.77 7.02 10.43
C LEU A 513 31.42 8.20 11.17
N PRO A 514 30.69 9.29 11.47
CA PRO A 514 31.17 10.32 12.39
C PRO A 514 31.58 9.70 13.72
N PHE A 515 32.64 10.20 14.36
CA PHE A 515 33.18 9.60 15.58
C PHE A 515 32.13 9.41 16.67
N GLN A 516 31.30 10.43 16.91
CA GLN A 516 30.22 10.36 17.90
C GLN A 516 29.22 9.24 17.58
N MET A 517 28.78 9.15 16.32
CA MET A 517 27.84 8.13 15.87
C MET A 517 28.42 6.72 16.00
N PHE A 518 29.71 6.54 15.70
CA PHE A 518 30.40 5.26 15.87
C PHE A 518 30.41 4.82 17.34
N VAL A 519 30.82 5.72 18.24
CA VAL A 519 30.88 5.45 19.69
C VAL A 519 29.48 5.16 20.22
N ASP A 520 28.48 5.98 19.92
CA ASP A 520 27.11 5.77 20.42
C ASP A 520 26.48 4.47 19.93
N ARG A 521 26.80 4.07 18.70
CA ARG A 521 26.29 2.84 18.10
C ARG A 521 26.91 1.59 18.71
N TYR A 522 28.23 1.58 18.90
CA TYR A 522 28.97 0.40 19.34
C TYR A 522 29.35 0.38 20.83
N ARG A 523 29.03 1.42 21.60
CA ARG A 523 29.24 1.43 23.06
C ARG A 523 28.57 0.27 23.80
N CYS A 524 27.50 -0.31 23.24
CA CYS A 524 26.84 -1.47 23.84
C CYS A 524 27.72 -2.72 23.83
N LEU A 525 28.76 -2.74 22.99
CA LEU A 525 29.69 -3.85 22.89
C LEU A 525 30.91 -3.71 23.81
N VAL A 526 31.17 -2.51 24.35
CA VAL A 526 32.38 -2.22 25.13
C VAL A 526 32.03 -1.44 26.39
N ALA A 527 32.60 -1.83 27.53
CA ALA A 527 32.55 -1.01 28.74
C ALA A 527 33.35 0.29 28.52
N LEU A 528 32.65 1.40 28.29
CA LEU A 528 33.21 2.74 28.17
C LEU A 528 32.91 3.55 29.43
N LYS A 529 33.87 4.40 29.85
CA LYS A 529 33.61 5.40 30.88
C LYS A 529 32.63 6.45 30.31
N PRO A 530 31.68 6.95 31.11
CA PRO A 530 30.82 8.05 30.67
C PRO A 530 31.66 9.31 30.36
N ASP A 531 31.17 10.13 29.43
CA ASP A 531 31.68 11.47 29.09
C ASP A 531 33.07 11.59 28.41
N LEU A 532 33.53 10.52 27.73
CA LEU A 532 34.72 10.62 26.88
C LEU A 532 34.42 11.38 25.57
N PRO A 533 35.25 12.35 25.15
CA PRO A 533 35.08 13.02 23.87
C PRO A 533 35.27 12.02 22.71
N ALA A 534 34.33 12.00 21.78
CA ALA A 534 34.42 11.13 20.61
C ALA A 534 35.45 11.67 19.61
N ASN A 535 36.66 11.12 19.68
CA ASN A 535 37.75 11.40 18.74
C ASN A 535 38.22 10.13 18.02
N GLY A 536 39.10 10.29 17.04
CA GLY A 536 39.67 9.18 16.26
C GLY A 536 40.33 8.12 17.15
N ASP A 537 41.11 8.54 18.14
CA ASP A 537 41.82 7.63 19.06
C ASP A 537 40.87 6.76 19.88
N LEU A 538 39.76 7.33 20.37
CA LEU A 538 38.73 6.58 21.09
C LEU A 538 38.07 5.55 20.17
N CYS A 539 37.79 5.91 18.92
CA CYS A 539 37.22 4.99 17.94
C CYS A 539 38.16 3.81 17.67
N VAL A 540 39.45 4.07 17.52
CA VAL A 540 40.48 3.02 17.36
C VAL A 540 40.60 2.15 18.61
N SER A 541 40.54 2.74 19.80
CA SER A 541 40.53 2.02 21.08
C SER A 541 39.29 1.13 21.26
N VAL A 542 38.13 1.56 20.76
CA VAL A 542 36.91 0.74 20.72
C VAL A 542 37.09 -0.42 19.73
N LEU A 543 37.55 -0.14 18.51
CA LEU A 543 37.79 -1.17 17.49
C LEU A 543 38.75 -2.26 17.97
N SER A 544 39.90 -1.87 18.54
CA SER A 544 40.94 -2.80 18.99
C SER A 544 40.49 -3.70 20.15
N ARG A 545 39.54 -3.24 20.97
CA ARG A 545 38.93 -4.06 22.03
C ARG A 545 37.89 -5.03 21.51
N LEU A 546 37.27 -4.75 20.37
CA LEU A 546 36.21 -5.57 19.78
C LEU A 546 36.75 -6.68 18.90
N CYS A 547 37.78 -6.39 18.10
CA CYS A 547 38.32 -7.35 17.15
C CYS A 547 39.78 -7.03 16.81
N THR A 548 40.48 -8.04 16.31
CA THR A 548 41.82 -7.87 15.71
C THR A 548 41.69 -7.12 14.38
N VAL A 549 42.04 -5.85 14.39
CA VAL A 549 42.00 -4.98 13.20
C VAL A 549 43.38 -4.83 12.57
N MET A 550 43.45 -4.96 11.25
CA MET A 550 44.65 -4.61 10.49
C MET A 550 44.58 -3.15 9.99
N PRO A 551 45.71 -2.46 9.80
CA PRO A 551 45.72 -1.06 9.35
C PRO A 551 45.03 -0.81 8.01
N ASN A 552 44.84 -1.83 7.15
CA ASN A 552 44.16 -1.71 5.87
C ASN A 552 42.62 -1.87 5.96
N MET A 553 42.08 -2.23 7.13
CA MET A 553 40.65 -2.44 7.34
C MET A 553 39.90 -1.15 7.71
N TYR A 554 40.63 -0.13 8.17
CA TYR A 554 40.05 1.16 8.55
C TYR A 554 41.02 2.32 8.27
N ARG A 555 40.47 3.53 8.18
CA ARG A 555 41.21 4.79 8.18
C ARG A 555 40.52 5.78 9.13
N VAL A 556 41.33 6.58 9.80
CA VAL A 556 40.84 7.66 10.67
C VAL A 556 40.98 8.95 9.86
N GLY A 557 39.86 9.59 9.57
CA GLY A 557 39.83 10.91 8.95
C GLY A 557 39.93 12.02 10.00
N VAL A 558 39.61 13.24 9.60
CA VAL A 558 39.56 14.42 10.46
C VAL A 558 38.33 14.38 11.38
N SER A 559 37.18 13.94 10.87
CA SER A 559 35.89 13.95 11.58
C SER A 559 35.17 12.60 11.63
N LYS A 560 35.58 11.67 10.76
CA LYS A 560 34.91 10.37 10.55
C LYS A 560 35.87 9.20 10.61
N LEU A 561 35.33 8.06 10.98
CA LEU A 561 35.97 6.76 10.86
C LEU A 561 35.51 6.08 9.57
N PHE A 562 36.47 5.62 8.78
CA PHE A 562 36.26 4.96 7.50
C PHE A 562 36.56 3.47 7.63
N LEU A 563 35.63 2.62 7.23
CA LEU A 563 35.69 1.17 7.43
C LEU A 563 35.49 0.42 6.13
N LYS A 564 36.16 -0.73 6.01
CA LYS A 564 35.80 -1.74 5.02
C LYS A 564 34.47 -2.38 5.38
N GLU A 565 33.72 -2.80 4.36
CA GLU A 565 32.37 -3.34 4.51
C GLU A 565 32.33 -4.60 5.40
N HIS A 566 33.28 -5.52 5.22
CA HIS A 566 33.37 -6.74 6.04
C HIS A 566 33.59 -6.45 7.53
N LEU A 567 34.36 -5.41 7.85
CA LEU A 567 34.59 -4.99 9.24
C LEU A 567 33.30 -4.39 9.83
N HIS A 568 32.60 -3.56 9.08
CA HIS A 568 31.31 -3.01 9.52
C HIS A 568 30.26 -4.10 9.75
N GLN A 569 30.14 -5.08 8.84
CA GLN A 569 29.21 -6.21 8.97
C GLN A 569 29.51 -7.06 10.23
N LEU A 570 30.80 -7.28 10.54
CA LEU A 570 31.21 -7.95 11.78
C LEU A 570 30.72 -7.19 13.01
N LEU A 571 30.94 -5.88 13.06
CA LEU A 571 30.50 -5.04 14.18
C LEU A 571 28.98 -5.00 14.33
N GLU A 572 28.23 -4.92 13.22
CA GLU A 572 26.77 -4.98 13.25
C GLU A 572 26.27 -6.35 13.74
N SER A 573 26.90 -7.46 13.31
CA SER A 573 26.54 -8.80 13.78
C SER A 573 26.75 -8.96 15.29
N MET A 574 27.88 -8.49 15.82
CA MET A 574 28.14 -8.48 17.26
C MET A 574 27.08 -7.65 18.01
N ARG A 575 26.75 -6.47 17.49
CA ARG A 575 25.75 -5.57 18.06
C ARG A 575 24.36 -6.19 18.05
N GLU A 576 23.95 -6.78 16.95
CA GLU A 576 22.67 -7.48 16.82
C GLU A 576 22.54 -8.60 17.85
N HIS A 577 23.61 -9.38 18.05
CA HIS A 577 23.62 -10.44 19.06
C HIS A 577 23.40 -9.91 20.49
N VAL A 578 24.11 -8.84 20.87
CA VAL A 578 23.95 -8.21 22.20
C VAL A 578 22.56 -7.61 22.38
N LEU A 579 22.05 -6.92 21.37
CA LEU A 579 20.69 -6.35 21.39
C LEU A 579 19.62 -7.43 21.50
N HIS A 580 19.80 -8.56 20.81
CA HIS A 580 18.92 -9.72 20.91
C HIS A 580 18.87 -10.28 22.34
N LEU A 581 20.04 -10.49 22.97
CA LEU A 581 20.11 -10.96 24.37
C LEU A 581 19.49 -9.96 25.37
N ALA A 582 19.71 -8.67 25.16
CA ALA A 582 19.09 -7.61 25.96
C ALA A 582 17.56 -7.63 25.81
N ALA A 583 17.05 -7.74 24.59
CA ALA A 583 15.63 -7.85 24.31
C ALA A 583 15.00 -9.10 24.97
N LEU A 584 15.65 -10.26 24.86
CA LEU A 584 15.21 -11.48 25.54
C LEU A 584 15.15 -11.31 27.06
N THR A 585 16.15 -10.65 27.64
CA THR A 585 16.19 -10.38 29.09
C THR A 585 15.04 -9.46 29.50
N LEU A 586 14.81 -8.37 28.77
CA LEU A 586 13.70 -7.44 29.02
C LEU A 586 12.35 -8.14 28.87
N GLN A 587 12.15 -8.91 27.80
CA GLN A 587 10.94 -9.67 27.57
C GLN A 587 10.67 -10.68 28.70
N ARG A 588 11.70 -11.41 29.13
CA ARG A 588 11.61 -12.36 30.25
C ARG A 588 11.20 -11.65 31.55
N CYS A 589 11.88 -10.58 31.92
CA CYS A 589 11.59 -9.81 33.13
C CYS A 589 10.17 -9.20 33.08
N PHE A 590 9.79 -8.63 31.94
CA PHE A 590 8.48 -8.00 31.76
C PHE A 590 7.34 -9.02 31.80
N ARG A 591 7.47 -10.15 31.09
CA ARG A 591 6.48 -11.25 31.16
C ARG A 591 6.35 -11.79 32.58
N GLY A 592 7.48 -11.98 33.28
CA GLY A 592 7.49 -12.37 34.69
C GLY A 592 6.76 -11.37 35.58
N PHE A 593 7.03 -10.07 35.41
CA PHE A 593 6.35 -8.99 36.13
C PHE A 593 4.83 -9.00 35.89
N LEU A 594 4.38 -9.15 34.64
CA LEU A 594 2.95 -9.23 34.30
C LEU A 594 2.26 -10.41 34.97
N VAL A 595 2.88 -11.60 34.93
CA VAL A 595 2.34 -12.81 35.57
C VAL A 595 2.27 -12.65 37.09
N GLN A 596 3.34 -12.15 37.73
CA GLN A 596 3.35 -11.91 39.17
C GLN A 596 2.29 -10.87 39.58
N ARG A 597 2.13 -9.79 38.81
CA ARG A 597 1.09 -8.77 39.05
C ARG A 597 -0.31 -9.38 38.95
N ARG A 598 -0.57 -10.21 37.93
CA ARG A 598 -1.85 -10.90 37.73
C ARG A 598 -2.13 -11.90 38.87
N PHE A 599 -1.14 -12.71 39.25
CA PHE A 599 -1.25 -13.67 40.34
C PHE A 599 -1.53 -12.98 41.69
N ARG A 600 -0.78 -11.93 42.04
CA ARG A 600 -1.01 -11.15 43.27
C ARG A 600 -2.40 -10.50 43.30
N SER A 601 -2.89 -10.05 42.15
CA SER A 601 -4.26 -9.50 42.01
C SER A 601 -5.31 -10.60 42.24
N LEU A 602 -5.19 -11.74 41.56
CA LEU A 602 -6.11 -12.86 41.68
C LEU A 602 -6.12 -13.45 43.09
N ARG A 603 -4.96 -13.67 43.69
CA ARG A 603 -4.82 -14.17 45.07
C ARG A 603 -5.51 -13.25 46.08
N ARG A 604 -5.33 -11.93 45.97
CA ARG A 604 -6.03 -10.95 46.83
C ARG A 604 -7.55 -11.06 46.68
N LYS A 605 -8.06 -11.17 45.45
CA LYS A 605 -9.50 -11.32 45.17
C LYS A 605 -10.06 -12.63 45.74
N ILE A 606 -9.35 -13.75 45.58
CA ILE A 606 -9.77 -15.06 46.10
C ILE A 606 -9.78 -15.05 47.63
N ILE A 607 -8.74 -14.53 48.28
CA ILE A 607 -8.68 -14.44 49.76
C ILE A 607 -9.83 -13.58 50.29
N LEU A 608 -10.15 -12.47 49.61
CA LEU A 608 -11.29 -11.62 49.98
C LEU A 608 -12.62 -12.36 49.83
N LEU A 609 -12.81 -13.12 48.75
CA LEU A 609 -14.02 -13.92 48.56
C LEU A 609 -14.15 -15.02 49.62
N GLN A 610 -13.06 -15.75 49.88
CA GLN A 610 -13.02 -16.81 50.88
C GLN A 610 -13.31 -16.28 52.29
N SER A 611 -12.76 -15.12 52.66
CA SER A 611 -13.03 -14.52 53.98
C SER A 611 -14.48 -14.07 54.12
N ARG A 612 -15.08 -13.51 53.06
CA ARG A 612 -16.51 -13.14 53.03
C ARG A 612 -17.41 -14.37 53.12
N ALA A 613 -17.11 -15.43 52.38
CA ALA A 613 -17.86 -16.69 52.40
C ALA A 613 -17.78 -17.39 53.77
N ARG A 614 -16.57 -17.53 54.34
CA ARG A 614 -16.39 -18.08 55.70
C ARG A 614 -17.14 -17.27 56.74
N GLY A 615 -17.07 -15.94 56.65
CA GLY A 615 -17.83 -15.04 57.53
C GLY A 615 -19.35 -15.19 57.38
N TYR A 616 -19.85 -15.41 56.17
CA TYR A 616 -21.27 -15.64 55.91
C TYR A 616 -21.74 -16.96 56.53
N LEU A 617 -21.02 -18.06 56.29
CA LEU A 617 -21.33 -19.38 56.84
C LEU A 617 -21.30 -19.37 58.38
N ALA A 618 -20.32 -18.70 58.99
CA ALA A 618 -20.25 -18.56 60.44
C ALA A 618 -21.46 -17.79 61.01
N ARG A 619 -21.86 -16.68 60.37
CA ARG A 619 -23.06 -15.93 60.77
C ARG A 619 -24.34 -16.76 60.59
N GLN A 620 -24.45 -17.53 59.52
CA GLN A 620 -25.57 -18.44 59.28
C GLN A 620 -25.66 -19.53 60.36
N GLY A 621 -24.54 -20.17 60.69
CA GLY A 621 -24.45 -21.15 61.79
C GLY A 621 -24.84 -20.57 63.15
N TYR A 622 -24.35 -19.37 63.47
CA TYR A 622 -24.73 -18.67 64.70
C TYR A 622 -26.23 -18.36 64.74
N GLN A 623 -26.82 -17.90 63.63
CA GLN A 623 -28.26 -17.66 63.55
C GLN A 623 -29.07 -18.95 63.77
N GLN A 624 -28.64 -20.07 63.21
CA GLN A 624 -29.29 -21.37 63.41
C GLN A 624 -29.17 -21.83 64.88
N MET A 625 -27.98 -21.73 65.48
CA MET A 625 -27.77 -22.04 66.90
C MET A 625 -28.64 -21.15 67.81
N ARG A 626 -28.71 -19.85 67.54
CA ARG A 626 -29.56 -18.91 68.30
C ARG A 626 -31.03 -19.27 68.21
N ARG A 627 -31.52 -19.65 67.01
CA ARG A 627 -32.90 -20.14 66.82
C ARG A 627 -33.16 -21.42 67.61
N SER A 628 -32.21 -22.37 67.60
CA SER A 628 -32.33 -23.62 68.37
C SER A 628 -32.31 -23.37 69.88
N LEU A 629 -31.44 -22.48 70.38
CA LEU A 629 -31.40 -22.11 71.79
C LEU A 629 -32.71 -21.43 72.24
N MET A 630 -33.28 -20.55 71.42
CA MET A 630 -34.59 -19.95 71.70
C MET A 630 -35.70 -21.00 71.80
N LYS A 631 -35.72 -22.00 70.89
CA LYS A 631 -36.65 -23.15 70.95
C LYS A 631 -36.41 -24.03 72.18
N PHE A 632 -35.16 -24.26 72.56
CA PHE A 632 -34.84 -25.06 73.74
C PHE A 632 -35.24 -24.34 75.04
N ARG A 633 -34.95 -23.03 75.14
CA ARG A 633 -35.38 -22.19 76.27
C ARG A 633 -36.90 -22.20 76.41
N SER A 634 -37.67 -22.09 75.32
CA SER A 634 -39.12 -22.15 75.41
C SER A 634 -39.64 -23.52 75.90
N LEU A 635 -39.01 -24.63 75.48
CA LEU A 635 -39.31 -25.98 75.98
C LEU A 635 -38.98 -26.15 77.47
N VAL A 636 -37.80 -25.67 77.91
CA VAL A 636 -37.40 -25.72 79.33
C VAL A 636 -38.34 -24.88 80.18
N HIS A 637 -38.72 -23.68 79.74
CA HIS A 637 -39.71 -22.85 80.45
C HIS A 637 -41.06 -23.56 80.54
N ALA A 638 -41.53 -24.22 79.47
CA ALA A 638 -42.76 -25.01 79.50
C ALA A 638 -42.67 -26.19 80.49
N TYR A 639 -41.55 -26.92 80.51
CA TYR A 639 -41.32 -28.03 81.43
C TYR A 639 -41.21 -27.58 82.90
N MET A 640 -40.46 -26.51 83.18
CA MET A 640 -40.33 -25.96 84.53
C MET A 640 -41.68 -25.45 85.06
N ASN A 641 -42.47 -24.80 84.22
CA ASN A 641 -43.83 -24.38 84.58
C ASN A 641 -44.73 -25.59 84.87
N ARG A 642 -44.65 -26.66 84.05
CA ARG A 642 -45.39 -27.90 84.30
C ARG A 642 -44.95 -28.60 85.59
N ARG A 643 -43.65 -28.65 85.89
CA ARG A 643 -43.13 -29.26 87.13
C ARG A 643 -43.53 -28.45 88.37
N ARG A 644 -43.49 -27.11 88.30
CA ARG A 644 -44.02 -26.25 89.37
C ARG A 644 -45.51 -26.50 89.62
N TYR A 645 -46.30 -26.59 88.55
CA TYR A 645 -47.72 -26.92 88.65
C TYR A 645 -47.96 -28.29 89.31
N LEU A 646 -47.21 -29.32 88.90
CA LEU A 646 -47.33 -30.67 89.48
C LEU A 646 -46.88 -30.73 90.95
N LYS A 647 -45.85 -29.97 91.34
CA LYS A 647 -45.36 -29.93 92.73
C LYS A 647 -46.39 -29.28 93.66
N LEU A 648 -47.00 -28.16 93.24
CA LEU A 648 -48.12 -27.55 93.96
C LEU A 648 -49.29 -28.54 94.11
N ARG A 649 -49.60 -29.31 93.06
CA ARG A 649 -50.68 -30.30 93.09
C ARG A 649 -50.37 -31.48 94.04
N ALA A 650 -49.10 -31.87 94.19
CA ALA A 650 -48.69 -32.94 95.10
C ALA A 650 -48.64 -32.48 96.57
N GLU A 651 -48.20 -31.25 96.83
CA GLU A 651 -48.28 -30.63 98.16
C GLU A 651 -49.72 -30.49 98.65
N GLN A 652 -50.65 -30.13 97.76
CA GLN A 652 -52.08 -30.16 98.06
C GLN A 652 -52.57 -31.56 98.47
N ARG A 653 -52.10 -32.63 97.81
CA ARG A 653 -52.48 -34.01 98.17
C ARG A 653 -51.88 -34.47 99.50
N ARG A 654 -50.61 -34.16 99.78
CA ARG A 654 -49.96 -34.51 101.06
C ARG A 654 -50.63 -33.83 102.24
N ARG A 655 -51.06 -32.57 102.10
CA ARG A 655 -51.85 -31.89 103.14
C ARG A 655 -53.18 -32.58 103.42
N VAL A 656 -53.81 -33.17 102.39
CA VAL A 656 -55.04 -33.95 102.54
C VAL A 656 -54.77 -35.31 103.20
N GLU A 657 -53.65 -35.98 102.90
CA GLU A 657 -53.26 -37.26 103.52
C GLU A 657 -52.76 -37.11 104.97
N GLU A 658 -52.01 -36.07 105.29
CA GLU A 658 -51.57 -35.78 106.68
C GLU A 658 -52.76 -35.44 107.59
N ALA A 659 -53.82 -34.81 107.04
CA ALA A 659 -55.07 -34.62 107.78
C ALA A 659 -55.76 -35.97 108.09
N ARG A 660 -55.77 -36.92 107.13
CA ARG A 660 -56.35 -38.26 107.32
C ARG A 660 -55.57 -39.15 108.29
N LEU A 661 -54.24 -39.06 108.30
CA LEU A 661 -53.38 -39.86 109.20
C LEU A 661 -53.46 -39.38 110.66
N ARG A 662 -53.63 -38.07 110.89
CA ARG A 662 -53.91 -37.53 112.24
C ARG A 662 -55.24 -38.03 112.79
N GLU A 663 -56.27 -38.17 111.94
CA GLU A 663 -57.53 -38.81 112.32
C GLU A 663 -57.36 -40.29 112.71
N GLN A 664 -56.50 -41.04 112.01
CA GLN A 664 -56.23 -42.45 112.32
C GLN A 664 -55.38 -42.69 113.58
N GLU A 665 -54.44 -41.79 113.91
CA GLU A 665 -53.65 -41.89 115.15
C GLU A 665 -54.47 -41.62 116.41
N GLU A 666 -55.49 -40.75 116.34
CA GLU A 666 -56.44 -40.57 117.45
C GLU A 666 -57.32 -41.82 117.69
N LEU A 667 -57.56 -42.62 116.65
CA LEU A 667 -58.43 -43.80 116.71
C LEU A 667 -57.75 -45.06 117.26
N SER A 668 -56.41 -45.22 117.17
CA SER A 668 -55.72 -46.44 117.67
C SER A 668 -55.39 -46.44 119.18
N LYS A 669 -55.54 -45.31 119.87
CA LYS A 669 -55.28 -45.20 121.33
C LYS A 669 -56.48 -45.58 122.22
N ARG A 670 -57.59 -46.07 121.64
CA ARG A 670 -58.86 -46.28 122.35
C ARG A 670 -59.47 -47.66 122.06
N GLU A 671 -58.98 -48.70 122.75
CA GLU A 671 -59.77 -49.92 123.07
C GLU A 671 -59.46 -50.45 124.49
N VAL A 672 -60.07 -49.80 125.51
CA VAL A 672 -60.97 -50.37 126.53
C VAL A 672 -61.99 -49.23 126.75
N VAL A 673 -63.21 -49.29 126.22
CA VAL A 673 -64.43 -49.85 126.81
C VAL A 673 -65.45 -50.06 125.68
N ALA A 674 -66.27 -51.10 125.80
CA ALA A 674 -67.36 -51.43 124.88
C ALA A 674 -68.46 -50.35 124.80
N VAL A 675 -69.14 -50.32 123.64
CA VAL A 675 -70.60 -50.28 123.41
C VAL A 675 -70.94 -49.44 122.17
N GLY A 676 -71.30 -50.15 121.09
CA GLY A 676 -72.58 -50.06 120.36
C GLY A 676 -73.06 -48.75 119.74
N HIS A 677 -73.38 -48.86 118.43
CA HIS A 677 -74.49 -48.19 117.70
C HIS A 677 -74.32 -46.68 117.39
N LEU A 678 -74.76 -46.10 116.26
CA LEU A 678 -75.78 -46.44 115.25
C LEU A 678 -75.59 -45.53 114.01
N GLU A 679 -75.96 -46.11 112.86
CA GLU A 679 -76.61 -45.57 111.64
C GLU A 679 -76.42 -44.13 111.08
N VAL A 680 -76.26 -44.17 109.76
CA VAL A 680 -76.32 -43.12 108.74
C VAL A 680 -77.70 -42.43 108.70
N PRO A 681 -77.75 -41.12 108.40
CA PRO A 681 -78.88 -40.59 107.66
C PRO A 681 -78.52 -40.14 106.25
N ALA A 682 -79.30 -40.67 105.31
CA ALA A 682 -79.42 -40.21 103.94
C ALA A 682 -80.15 -38.85 103.90
N GLU A 683 -80.01 -38.20 102.74
CA GLU A 683 -80.73 -37.00 102.28
C GLU A 683 -80.05 -35.66 102.55
N LEU A 684 -79.18 -35.29 101.60
CA LEU A 684 -79.26 -33.95 101.01
C LEU A 684 -78.90 -34.01 99.52
N ALA A 685 -79.68 -34.80 98.79
CA ALA A 685 -80.01 -34.49 97.41
C ALA A 685 -81.00 -33.32 97.45
N GLY A 686 -80.53 -32.09 97.31
CA GLY A 686 -81.44 -30.96 97.39
C GLY A 686 -80.74 -29.65 97.60
N LEU A 687 -79.89 -29.26 96.65
CA LEU A 687 -79.57 -27.88 96.31
C LEU A 687 -78.85 -27.96 94.96
N MET A 688 -79.57 -28.37 93.91
CA MET A 688 -80.23 -27.41 93.00
C MET A 688 -79.20 -26.41 92.46
N GLN A 689 -78.73 -26.62 91.23
CA GLN A 689 -79.36 -25.92 90.09
C GLN A 689 -79.58 -24.43 90.36
N ALA A 690 -78.51 -23.66 90.24
CA ALA A 690 -78.47 -22.26 89.83
C ALA A 690 -76.98 -21.97 89.64
N VAL A 691 -76.42 -21.67 88.47
CA VAL A 691 -76.84 -20.63 87.55
C VAL A 691 -76.18 -20.92 86.20
N ALA A 692 -77.03 -21.03 85.18
CA ALA A 692 -76.64 -20.89 83.80
C ALA A 692 -76.20 -19.46 83.48
N GLY A 693 -75.29 -19.30 82.51
CA GLY A 693 -75.02 -18.03 81.82
C GLY A 693 -73.75 -18.14 80.99
N LEU A 694 -73.80 -18.37 79.66
CA LEU A 694 -73.96 -17.34 78.61
C LEU A 694 -73.03 -16.13 78.87
N ARG A 695 -72.20 -15.59 77.98
CA ARG A 695 -71.94 -15.63 76.53
C ARG A 695 -70.65 -14.76 76.36
N LEU A 696 -69.81 -14.85 75.33
CA LEU A 696 -69.96 -14.11 74.06
C LEU A 696 -68.77 -14.38 73.12
N ALA A 697 -69.07 -14.34 71.83
CA ALA A 697 -68.19 -14.48 70.67
C ALA A 697 -67.31 -13.25 70.39
N ARG A 698 -66.23 -13.41 69.58
CA ARG A 698 -66.05 -12.71 68.28
C ARG A 698 -64.72 -13.02 67.54
N VAL A 699 -64.90 -13.48 66.29
CA VAL A 699 -64.19 -13.22 65.00
C VAL A 699 -62.74 -13.70 64.77
N PRO A 700 -62.49 -14.45 63.66
CA PRO A 700 -61.16 -14.59 63.06
C PRO A 700 -60.91 -13.46 62.05
N CYS A 701 -59.83 -12.69 62.22
CA CYS A 701 -59.41 -11.69 61.24
C CYS A 701 -58.16 -12.19 60.51
N VAL A 702 -58.36 -12.72 59.30
CA VAL A 702 -57.30 -13.00 58.33
C VAL A 702 -57.03 -11.69 57.59
N ALA A 703 -55.81 -11.16 57.71
CA ALA A 703 -55.32 -10.07 56.87
C ALA A 703 -54.27 -10.64 55.87
N PRO A 704 -54.49 -10.53 54.55
CA PRO A 704 -53.49 -10.94 53.57
C PRO A 704 -52.41 -9.88 53.46
N VAL A 705 -51.22 -10.15 54.00
CA VAL A 705 -50.06 -9.27 53.82
C VAL A 705 -49.39 -9.61 52.50
N ARG A 706 -49.38 -8.62 51.59
CA ARG A 706 -48.72 -8.65 50.27
C ARG A 706 -47.23 -8.97 50.40
N THR A 707 -46.75 -9.81 49.49
CA THR A 707 -45.31 -10.07 49.25
C THR A 707 -44.54 -8.75 49.08
N PRO A 708 -43.36 -8.57 49.71
CA PRO A 708 -42.48 -7.47 49.36
C PRO A 708 -42.02 -7.64 47.91
N ARG A 709 -42.12 -6.54 47.14
CA ARG A 709 -41.62 -6.45 45.77
C ARG A 709 -40.13 -6.76 45.75
N LEU A 710 -39.72 -7.79 45.00
CA LEU A 710 -38.36 -7.90 44.49
C LEU A 710 -38.07 -6.64 43.68
N GLN A 711 -37.17 -5.78 44.16
CA GLN A 711 -36.49 -4.84 43.27
C GLN A 711 -35.72 -5.69 42.27
N ALA A 712 -36.13 -5.61 41.00
CA ALA A 712 -35.30 -6.09 39.91
C ALA A 712 -34.00 -5.29 39.93
N GLU A 713 -32.88 -5.99 40.12
CA GLU A 713 -31.57 -5.46 39.78
C GLU A 713 -31.59 -4.98 38.32
N PRO A 714 -30.84 -3.91 37.98
CA PRO A 714 -30.94 -3.28 36.68
C PRO A 714 -30.64 -4.29 35.58
N ARG A 715 -31.59 -4.43 34.64
CA ARG A 715 -31.33 -4.98 33.32
C ARG A 715 -30.11 -4.24 32.77
N VAL A 716 -28.99 -4.97 32.63
CA VAL A 716 -27.91 -4.54 31.76
C VAL A 716 -28.57 -4.23 30.42
N LYS A 717 -28.57 -2.95 30.00
CA LYS A 717 -28.93 -2.63 28.63
C LYS A 717 -27.84 -3.24 27.77
N LEU A 718 -28.16 -4.38 27.16
CA LEU A 718 -27.35 -4.92 26.08
C LEU A 718 -27.30 -3.85 24.97
N PRO A 719 -26.16 -3.74 24.26
CA PRO A 719 -26.03 -2.84 23.12
C PRO A 719 -27.22 -3.01 22.15
N LEU A 720 -27.72 -1.90 21.60
CA LEU A 720 -28.90 -1.90 20.71
C LEU A 720 -28.67 -2.72 19.42
N ASP A 721 -27.42 -3.04 19.11
CA ASP A 721 -26.96 -3.82 17.96
C ASP A 721 -26.68 -5.30 18.30
N ILE A 722 -26.92 -5.77 19.54
CA ILE A 722 -26.63 -7.17 19.89
C ILE A 722 -27.44 -8.17 19.06
N ASN A 723 -28.63 -7.75 18.59
CA ASN A 723 -29.46 -8.53 17.67
C ASN A 723 -29.00 -8.41 16.21
N ASN A 724 -28.13 -7.47 15.86
CA ASN A 724 -27.53 -7.33 14.52
C ASN A 724 -26.38 -8.33 14.28
N TYR A 725 -25.85 -8.93 15.35
CA TYR A 725 -24.86 -10.00 15.29
C TYR A 725 -25.37 -11.27 15.98
N PRO A 726 -26.42 -11.94 15.46
CA PRO A 726 -26.87 -13.20 16.03
C PRO A 726 -25.70 -14.18 16.02
N MET A 727 -25.36 -14.77 17.16
CA MET A 727 -24.37 -15.86 17.23
C MET A 727 -24.73 -16.98 16.24
N ALA A 728 -26.02 -17.17 15.96
CA ALA A 728 -26.50 -18.08 14.91
C ALA A 728 -26.00 -17.73 13.49
N LYS A 729 -25.84 -16.44 13.15
CA LYS A 729 -25.27 -15.99 11.86
C LYS A 729 -23.76 -16.25 11.82
N PHE A 730 -23.05 -15.95 12.90
CA PHE A 730 -21.62 -16.27 13.03
C PHE A 730 -21.37 -17.79 12.94
N VAL A 731 -22.18 -18.59 13.64
CA VAL A 731 -22.09 -20.05 13.61
C VAL A 731 -22.39 -20.60 12.21
N ARG A 732 -23.41 -20.09 11.50
CA ARG A 732 -23.69 -20.49 10.11
C ARG A 732 -22.57 -20.11 9.12
N CYS A 733 -21.95 -18.94 9.30
CA CYS A 733 -20.90 -18.47 8.37
C CYS A 733 -19.56 -19.15 8.60
N HIS A 734 -19.21 -19.52 9.84
CA HIS A 734 -17.87 -19.96 10.19
C HIS A 734 -17.76 -21.44 10.56
N PHE A 735 -18.85 -22.10 10.95
CA PHE A 735 -18.85 -23.51 11.34
C PHE A 735 -19.44 -24.38 10.22
N LYS A 736 -18.93 -25.60 10.08
CA LYS A 736 -19.40 -26.56 9.07
C LYS A 736 -20.81 -27.08 9.37
N GLU A 737 -21.14 -27.22 10.65
CA GLU A 737 -22.47 -27.62 11.12
C GLU A 737 -23.00 -26.60 12.14
N PRO A 738 -24.25 -26.14 12.02
CA PRO A 738 -24.78 -25.09 12.88
C PRO A 738 -25.33 -25.57 14.24
N ALA A 739 -25.34 -26.87 14.52
CA ALA A 739 -25.83 -27.44 15.78
C ALA A 739 -24.87 -28.51 16.31
N PHE A 740 -24.09 -28.16 17.34
CA PHE A 740 -23.25 -29.12 18.07
C PHE A 740 -23.82 -29.36 19.46
N GLY A 741 -24.06 -30.63 19.81
CA GLY A 741 -24.31 -31.03 21.19
C GLY A 741 -23.05 -30.97 22.04
N MET A 742 -23.11 -31.52 23.26
CA MET A 742 -21.92 -31.71 24.08
C MET A 742 -21.03 -32.78 23.41
N LEU A 743 -19.93 -32.35 22.80
CA LEU A 743 -19.00 -33.25 22.12
C LEU A 743 -18.24 -34.08 23.15
N THR A 744 -18.47 -35.39 23.21
CA THR A 744 -17.83 -36.32 24.16
C THR A 744 -16.65 -37.09 23.56
N VAL A 745 -16.36 -36.88 22.28
CA VAL A 745 -15.35 -37.63 21.51
C VAL A 745 -14.39 -36.66 20.81
N PRO A 746 -13.08 -36.97 20.71
CA PRO A 746 -12.13 -36.12 20.01
C PRO A 746 -12.52 -35.91 18.54
N LEU A 747 -12.49 -34.65 18.10
CA LEU A 747 -12.78 -34.29 16.73
C LEU A 747 -11.78 -34.92 15.76
N ARG A 748 -12.29 -35.44 14.64
CA ARG A 748 -11.48 -35.95 13.52
C ARG A 748 -11.26 -34.90 12.41
N MET A 749 -12.10 -33.86 12.38
CA MET A 749 -12.08 -32.76 11.42
C MET A 749 -12.35 -31.44 12.15
N PRO A 750 -11.86 -30.29 11.65
CA PRO A 750 -12.13 -29.00 12.26
C PRO A 750 -13.61 -28.62 12.17
N LEU A 751 -14.15 -28.04 13.24
CA LEU A 751 -15.54 -27.56 13.31
C LEU A 751 -15.79 -26.35 12.42
N THR A 752 -14.75 -25.60 12.09
CA THR A 752 -14.80 -24.41 11.24
C THR A 752 -14.34 -24.70 9.82
N GLN A 753 -14.80 -23.87 8.88
CA GLN A 753 -14.38 -23.94 7.47
C GLN A 753 -12.97 -23.37 7.34
N LEU A 754 -11.96 -24.25 7.33
CA LEU A 754 -10.54 -23.90 7.20
C LEU A 754 -9.95 -24.56 5.95
N PRO A 755 -8.88 -24.00 5.34
CA PRO A 755 -8.10 -24.66 4.29
C PRO A 755 -7.50 -26.01 4.74
N ALA A 756 -7.30 -26.95 3.81
CA ALA A 756 -6.85 -28.33 4.06
C ALA A 756 -5.57 -28.41 4.92
N GLU A 757 -4.63 -27.49 4.69
CA GLU A 757 -3.34 -27.42 5.37
C GLU A 757 -3.43 -27.18 6.89
N TYR A 758 -4.45 -26.46 7.36
CA TYR A 758 -4.63 -26.15 8.80
C TYR A 758 -5.51 -27.17 9.55
N HIS A 759 -6.00 -28.20 8.87
CA HIS A 759 -6.92 -29.18 9.50
C HIS A 759 -6.24 -29.94 10.64
N ALA A 760 -5.01 -30.40 10.43
CA ALA A 760 -4.27 -31.18 11.42
C ALA A 760 -3.94 -30.35 12.68
N GLU A 761 -3.59 -29.08 12.49
CA GLU A 761 -3.27 -28.15 13.57
C GLU A 761 -4.51 -27.77 14.37
N ALA A 762 -5.62 -27.45 13.69
CA ALA A 762 -6.90 -27.13 14.34
C ALA A 762 -7.44 -28.30 15.18
N VAL A 763 -7.34 -29.54 14.67
CA VAL A 763 -7.72 -30.75 15.43
C VAL A 763 -6.76 -30.98 16.61
N SER A 764 -5.47 -30.69 16.46
CA SER A 764 -4.47 -30.84 17.53
C SER A 764 -4.70 -29.83 18.66
N ILE A 765 -5.05 -28.58 18.34
CA ILE A 765 -5.42 -27.55 19.31
C ILE A 765 -6.68 -27.98 20.07
N PHE A 766 -7.70 -28.52 19.38
CA PHE A 766 -8.89 -29.03 20.06
C PHE A 766 -8.57 -30.19 21.01
N LYS A 767 -7.73 -31.14 20.59
CA LYS A 767 -7.27 -32.24 21.45
C LYS A 767 -6.50 -31.74 22.68
N LEU A 768 -5.72 -30.66 22.52
CA LEU A 768 -4.97 -30.03 23.61
C LEU A 768 -5.92 -29.34 24.61
N VAL A 769 -6.94 -28.64 24.13
CA VAL A 769 -8.00 -28.04 24.97
C VAL A 769 -8.85 -29.11 25.66
N TRP A 770 -9.20 -30.19 24.96
CA TRP A 770 -9.92 -31.34 25.51
C TRP A 770 -9.10 -32.05 26.61
N GLY A 771 -7.80 -32.25 26.38
CA GLY A 771 -6.87 -32.84 27.35
C GLY A 771 -6.70 -32.00 28.62
N LEU A 772 -6.79 -30.68 28.52
CA LEU A 772 -6.78 -29.77 29.67
C LEU A 772 -8.06 -29.86 30.52
N GLY A 773 -9.20 -30.26 29.95
CA GLY A 773 -10.47 -30.47 30.66
C GLY A 773 -10.54 -31.78 31.47
N PHE A 774 -9.77 -32.81 31.08
CA PHE A 774 -9.70 -34.08 31.82
C PHE A 774 -8.71 -34.08 33.00
N LEU A 775 -7.90 -33.03 33.14
CA LEU A 775 -6.96 -32.87 34.25
C LEU A 775 -7.61 -32.34 35.55
N THR A 776 -8.91 -32.03 35.54
CA THR A 776 -9.65 -31.54 36.71
C THR A 776 -10.50 -32.57 37.45
N GLU A 777 -10.60 -33.82 36.98
CA GLU A 777 -11.28 -34.91 37.68
C GLU A 777 -10.48 -36.20 37.58
N ARG A 778 -9.39 -36.31 38.36
CA ARG A 778 -8.79 -37.59 38.80
C ARG A 778 -7.68 -37.31 39.82
N LEU A 779 -8.09 -37.16 41.07
CA LEU A 779 -7.31 -37.55 42.25
C LEU A 779 -8.29 -38.29 43.17
N PRO A 780 -7.92 -39.43 43.76
CA PRO A 780 -8.71 -40.04 44.83
C PRO A 780 -8.86 -39.11 46.03
#